data_AF-A0A3M1FA81-F1
#
_entry.id   AF-A0A3M1FA81-F1
#
_cell.length_a   1.000
_cell.length_b   1.000
_cell.length_c   1.000
_cell.angle_alpha   90.00
_cell.angle_beta   90.00
_cell.angle_gamma   90.00
#
_symmetry.space_group_name_H-M   'P 1'
#
loop_
_entity.id
_entity.type
_entity.pdbx_description
1 polymer ?
#
loop_
_entity_poly.entity_id
_entity_poly.type
_entity_poly.pdbx_seq_one_letter_code
_entity_poly.pdbx_strand_id
1 'polypeptide(L)'
;MGCCFSFLVFKRFFSFQYGSRSWFWRAFLESSWRAAEGLERKFIKFASGVFAVALKEDIAKLAKNQAALQKNLEILKGRVDALEQAVSGLGGASSSEAKARVGSASGEDDALAASHHAKAASASSAALERRAAAKREPRQVENLGFKVFGSVGFLLLVLGLFFLYSYAKEQGWIGPGEEIVLGVLLSAGVLLAGELSRRKQFLAFSQLLTGGGLGLLYFTFFAMYFFEKYRVALRVTFGLEAFLLLAVVAGAVALALRHDSVILAGFAFFLGYLSGILAFIDGGEGMLHPVMLYTLLLSIGLAVLVARKNWPLGIGSVIASYIVYGLVFSDAKWRAYRYGEQAGSFVPGVIYVLLGYVLVFFVLFNVLSVLLRDDEKHWQNVALSVLNAALSFRFGFLLVKEWWPSARGVFVVFFAVVYVLMAFIAKRRRLVNLFEAFIALSVTFLTIAVPIQLDNAWVSLAWLLEGLLLIFGGVRVKHAFSRLLGYLVAAIGVVRVVVWDSFMLDFGERTLIFSVTVAILWLIYVLLRDNEEVLRSEPNERFLIRLVPLVGLVLFTLFLTIEVVDWNGLFSSLRSDARQILLSIVWTVEAIVLIVAGFVNKKKVVRTFGVVLFGLVLAKLLIFDLNSVSTPYRVIVTIVVGVLALVISFVYTKNKERIEEFLKGEEEGE
;
A
#
# COMPACT_ATOMS: atom_id res chain seq x y z
N MET A 1 -2.92 0.40 5.22
CA MET A 1 -4.37 0.20 4.95
C MET A 1 -4.81 -1.26 4.98
N GLY A 2 -4.04 -2.23 4.45
CA GLY A 2 -4.40 -3.66 4.50
C GLY A 2 -4.56 -4.25 5.91
N CYS A 3 -3.63 -3.98 6.84
CA CYS A 3 -3.73 -4.49 8.21
C CYS A 3 -4.93 -3.93 8.99
N CYS A 4 -5.27 -2.65 8.80
CA CYS A 4 -6.42 -2.02 9.47
C CYS A 4 -7.75 -2.55 8.91
N PHE A 5 -7.79 -2.89 7.61
CA PHE A 5 -8.96 -3.52 7.00
C PHE A 5 -9.19 -4.94 7.52
N SER A 6 -8.12 -5.75 7.63
CA SER A 6 -8.21 -7.09 8.24
C SER A 6 -8.63 -7.02 9.71
N PHE A 7 -8.15 -6.04 10.49
CA PHE A 7 -8.52 -5.88 11.91
C PHE A 7 -9.93 -5.28 12.12
N LEU A 8 -10.41 -4.41 11.22
CA LEU A 8 -11.79 -3.90 11.24
C LEU A 8 -12.80 -4.98 10.87
N VAL A 9 -12.44 -5.84 9.91
CA VAL A 9 -13.21 -7.06 9.60
C VAL A 9 -13.18 -7.99 10.80
N PHE A 10 -12.02 -8.20 11.44
CA PHE A 10 -11.86 -9.02 12.64
C PHE A 10 -12.71 -8.50 13.81
N LYS A 11 -12.62 -7.22 14.16
CA LYS A 11 -13.37 -6.59 15.27
C LYS A 11 -14.89 -6.63 15.03
N ARG A 12 -15.33 -6.39 13.79
CA ARG A 12 -16.76 -6.32 13.43
C ARG A 12 -17.39 -7.71 13.22
N PHE A 13 -16.59 -8.70 12.82
CA PHE A 13 -16.98 -10.12 12.77
C PHE A 13 -17.26 -10.65 14.18
N PHE A 14 -16.37 -10.37 15.13
CA PHE A 14 -16.49 -10.80 16.52
C PHE A 14 -17.63 -10.13 17.30
N SER A 15 -17.88 -8.84 17.07
CA SER A 15 -19.00 -8.13 17.71
C SER A 15 -20.37 -8.56 17.18
N PHE A 16 -20.42 -9.10 15.95
CA PHE A 16 -21.67 -9.47 15.28
C PHE A 16 -22.14 -10.88 15.65
N GLN A 17 -21.22 -11.80 15.93
CA GLN A 17 -21.56 -13.21 16.15
C GLN A 17 -21.85 -13.55 17.63
N TYR A 18 -21.28 -12.80 18.59
CA TYR A 18 -21.47 -13.10 20.02
C TYR A 18 -21.68 -11.80 20.80
N GLY A 19 -22.93 -11.58 21.23
CA GLY A 19 -23.31 -10.49 22.13
C GLY A 19 -22.41 -10.43 23.38
N SER A 20 -22.31 -9.23 23.95
CA SER A 20 -21.29 -8.75 24.89
C SER A 20 -21.14 -9.47 26.25
N ARG A 21 -21.03 -10.80 26.29
CA ARG A 21 -21.13 -11.60 27.53
C ARG A 21 -19.81 -11.91 28.23
N SER A 22 -18.64 -11.61 27.68
CA SER A 22 -17.36 -11.77 28.40
C SER A 22 -16.56 -10.47 28.48
N TRP A 23 -16.19 -10.08 29.71
CA TRP A 23 -15.31 -8.95 30.00
C TRP A 23 -13.90 -9.14 29.44
N PHE A 24 -13.42 -10.39 29.37
CA PHE A 24 -12.12 -10.75 28.81
C PHE A 24 -12.00 -10.38 27.33
N TRP A 25 -13.03 -10.67 26.52
CA TRP A 25 -13.04 -10.30 25.09
C TRP A 25 -13.06 -8.78 24.86
N ARG A 26 -13.71 -7.99 25.75
CA ARG A 26 -13.60 -6.51 25.68
C ARG A 26 -12.18 -6.05 25.98
N ALA A 27 -11.57 -6.55 27.05
CA ALA A 27 -10.20 -6.17 27.44
C ALA A 27 -9.15 -6.63 26.41
N PHE A 28 -9.30 -7.83 25.83
CA PHE A 28 -8.40 -8.37 24.81
C PHE A 28 -8.55 -7.65 23.48
N LEU A 29 -9.78 -7.31 23.05
CA LEU A 29 -10.00 -6.53 21.82
C LEU A 29 -9.52 -5.08 22.00
N GLU A 30 -9.66 -4.48 23.18
CA GLU A 30 -9.10 -3.15 23.47
C GLU A 30 -7.57 -3.16 23.56
N SER A 31 -6.95 -4.17 24.19
CA SER A 31 -5.50 -4.27 24.26
C SER A 31 -4.88 -4.58 22.90
N SER A 32 -5.51 -5.45 22.11
CA SER A 32 -5.11 -5.80 20.75
C SER A 32 -5.32 -4.63 19.78
N TRP A 33 -6.40 -3.85 19.95
CA TRP A 33 -6.60 -2.60 19.21
C TRP A 33 -5.52 -1.57 19.54
N ARG A 34 -5.17 -1.38 20.82
CA ARG A 34 -4.06 -0.50 21.22
C ARG A 34 -2.70 -0.98 20.72
N ALA A 35 -2.47 -2.29 20.67
CA ALA A 35 -1.26 -2.89 20.10
C ALA A 35 -1.21 -2.72 18.57
N ALA A 36 -2.33 -2.87 17.87
CA ALA A 36 -2.46 -2.65 16.43
C ALA A 36 -2.31 -1.16 16.07
N GLU A 37 -2.88 -0.24 16.85
CA GLU A 37 -2.61 1.21 16.74
C GLU A 37 -1.13 1.54 17.04
N GLY A 38 -0.49 0.79 17.95
CA GLY A 38 0.93 0.91 18.23
C GLY A 38 1.80 0.45 17.06
N LEU A 39 1.42 -0.65 16.40
CA LEU A 39 2.05 -1.19 15.20
C LEU A 39 1.80 -0.30 13.98
N GLU A 40 0.60 0.25 13.83
CA GLU A 40 0.25 1.24 12.82
C GLU A 40 1.04 2.54 13.05
N ARG A 41 1.14 3.04 14.28
CA ARG A 41 2.00 4.18 14.61
C ARG A 41 3.48 3.90 14.36
N LYS A 42 3.97 2.68 14.63
CA LYS A 42 5.36 2.28 14.33
C LYS A 42 5.59 2.11 12.83
N PHE A 43 4.62 1.60 12.08
CA PHE A 43 4.69 1.43 10.63
C PHE A 43 4.53 2.78 9.91
N ILE A 44 3.66 3.67 10.38
CA ILE A 44 3.57 5.06 9.94
C ILE A 44 4.86 5.79 10.30
N LYS A 45 5.45 5.58 11.50
CA LYS A 45 6.78 6.13 11.85
C LYS A 45 7.92 5.57 11.01
N PHE A 46 7.82 4.30 10.60
CA PHE A 46 8.80 3.65 9.72
C PHE A 46 8.65 4.16 8.27
N ALA A 47 7.42 4.22 7.74
CA ALA A 47 7.12 4.75 6.43
C ALA A 47 7.42 6.26 6.36
N SER A 48 7.07 7.03 7.38
CA SER A 48 7.46 8.44 7.52
C SER A 48 8.95 8.59 7.76
N GLY A 49 9.61 7.61 8.37
CA GLY A 49 11.06 7.56 8.56
C GLY A 49 11.80 7.32 7.25
N VAL A 50 11.32 6.40 6.42
CA VAL A 50 11.84 6.15 5.06
C VAL A 50 11.57 7.36 4.16
N PHE A 51 10.38 7.95 4.23
CA PHE A 51 10.05 9.19 3.52
C PHE A 51 10.87 10.37 4.05
N ALA A 52 11.13 10.44 5.35
CA ALA A 52 11.98 11.47 5.97
C ALA A 52 13.45 11.27 5.64
N VAL A 53 13.96 10.05 5.46
CA VAL A 53 15.34 9.80 5.02
C VAL A 53 15.52 10.28 3.57
N ALA A 54 14.56 10.01 2.69
CA ALA A 54 14.54 10.56 1.33
C ALA A 54 14.41 12.10 1.33
N LEU A 55 13.55 12.67 2.19
CA LEU A 55 13.44 14.13 2.33
C LEU A 55 14.67 14.78 2.98
N LYS A 56 15.38 14.05 3.87
CA LYS A 56 16.51 14.59 4.63
C LYS A 56 17.74 14.80 3.74
N GLU A 57 17.94 13.96 2.72
CA GLU A 57 18.97 14.22 1.71
C GLU A 57 18.65 15.46 0.86
N ASP A 58 17.39 15.64 0.47
CA ASP A 58 16.96 16.80 -0.31
C ASP A 58 16.96 18.10 0.52
N ILE A 59 16.55 18.04 1.80
CA ILE A 59 16.64 19.16 2.74
C ILE A 59 18.10 19.49 3.07
N ALA A 60 18.97 18.48 3.25
CA ALA A 60 20.40 18.71 3.46
C ALA A 60 21.07 19.35 2.23
N LYS A 61 20.69 18.95 1.01
CA LYS A 61 21.11 19.61 -0.23
C LYS A 61 20.60 21.06 -0.31
N LEU A 62 19.34 21.31 0.04
CA LEU A 62 18.75 22.66 0.05
C LEU A 62 19.44 23.56 1.09
N ALA A 63 19.69 23.06 2.30
CA ALA A 63 20.39 23.80 3.35
C ALA A 63 21.85 24.13 2.95
N LYS A 64 22.55 23.18 2.30
CA LYS A 64 23.91 23.40 1.79
C LYS A 64 23.93 24.44 0.67
N ASN A 65 22.94 24.42 -0.22
CA ASN A 65 22.79 25.41 -1.29
C ASN A 65 22.45 26.81 -0.73
N GLN A 66 21.61 26.87 0.31
CA GLN A 66 21.27 28.13 0.98
C GLN A 66 22.48 28.75 1.70
N ALA A 67 23.28 27.94 2.40
CA ALA A 67 24.52 28.38 3.04
C ALA A 67 25.55 28.88 2.02
N ALA A 68 25.68 28.20 0.89
CA ALA A 68 26.54 28.66 -0.22
C ALA A 68 26.07 30.00 -0.81
N LEU A 69 24.76 30.19 -0.94
CA LEU A 69 24.15 31.44 -1.40
C LEU A 69 24.40 32.60 -0.42
N GLN A 70 24.25 32.37 0.89
CA GLN A 70 24.54 33.39 1.91
C GLN A 70 26.01 33.80 1.92
N LYS A 71 26.94 32.84 1.83
CA LYS A 71 28.38 33.12 1.75
C LYS A 71 28.73 33.97 0.53
N ASN A 72 28.14 33.66 -0.63
CA ASN A 72 28.36 34.45 -1.84
C ASN A 72 27.79 35.87 -1.72
N LEU A 73 26.68 36.04 -1.00
CA LEU A 73 26.08 37.35 -0.71
C LEU A 73 26.95 38.21 0.20
N GLU A 74 27.55 37.62 1.24
CA GLU A 74 28.52 38.33 2.10
C GLU A 74 29.77 38.74 1.34
N ILE A 75 30.31 37.87 0.49
CA ILE A 75 31.46 38.21 -0.36
C ILE A 75 31.10 39.35 -1.33
N LEU A 76 29.89 39.33 -1.90
CA LEU A 76 29.43 40.41 -2.78
C LEU A 76 29.28 41.73 -2.02
N LYS A 77 28.67 41.71 -0.83
CA LYS A 77 28.57 42.91 0.02
C LYS A 77 29.94 43.48 0.36
N GLY A 78 30.87 42.63 0.81
CA GLY A 78 32.23 43.09 1.12
C GLY A 78 32.97 43.68 -0.08
N ARG A 79 32.73 43.18 -1.30
CA ARG A 79 33.28 43.77 -2.53
C ARG A 79 32.62 45.08 -2.90
N VAL A 80 31.32 45.23 -2.66
CA VAL A 80 30.59 46.49 -2.88
C VAL A 80 31.08 47.54 -1.88
N ASP A 81 31.21 47.20 -0.60
CA ASP A 81 31.72 48.11 0.43
C ASP A 81 33.16 48.54 0.13
N ALA A 82 34.01 47.62 -0.32
CA ALA A 82 35.38 47.93 -0.74
C ALA A 82 35.43 48.84 -1.99
N LEU A 83 34.49 48.65 -2.93
CA LEU A 83 34.34 49.52 -4.10
C LEU A 83 33.84 50.91 -3.71
N GLU A 84 32.87 51.01 -2.79
CA GLU A 84 32.39 52.29 -2.27
C GLU A 84 33.49 53.04 -1.50
N GLN A 85 34.33 52.35 -0.74
CA GLN A 85 35.51 52.94 -0.10
C GLN A 85 36.57 53.38 -1.12
N ALA A 86 36.80 52.60 -2.18
CA ALA A 86 37.74 53.00 -3.23
C ALA A 86 37.23 54.22 -4.02
N VAL A 87 35.92 54.29 -4.30
CA VAL A 87 35.29 55.41 -4.99
C VAL A 87 35.25 56.67 -4.11
N SER A 88 35.00 56.54 -2.80
CA SER A 88 35.09 57.67 -1.88
C SER A 88 36.53 58.15 -1.68
N GLY A 89 37.52 57.25 -1.70
CA GLY A 89 38.95 57.59 -1.71
C GLY A 89 39.41 58.32 -2.98
N LEU A 90 38.87 57.95 -4.15
CA LEU A 90 39.15 58.63 -5.43
C LEU A 90 38.55 60.04 -5.48
N GLY A 91 37.47 60.30 -4.73
CA GLY A 91 36.91 61.64 -4.54
C GLY A 91 37.80 62.57 -3.69
N GLY A 92 38.70 62.01 -2.88
CA GLY A 92 39.62 62.76 -2.01
C GLY A 92 41.05 62.95 -2.56
N ALA A 93 41.49 62.14 -3.53
CA ALA A 93 42.88 62.10 -3.97
C ALA A 93 43.15 62.69 -5.37
N SER A 94 42.16 63.30 -6.05
CA SER A 94 42.34 63.85 -7.40
C SER A 94 42.82 65.32 -7.47
N SER A 95 43.21 65.93 -6.34
CA SER A 95 43.71 67.31 -6.32
C SER A 95 45.21 67.51 -6.06
N SER A 96 46.04 66.46 -5.91
CA SER A 96 47.43 66.70 -5.46
C SER A 96 48.60 66.06 -6.21
N GLU A 97 48.47 65.06 -7.08
CA GLU A 97 49.69 64.32 -7.52
C GLU A 97 49.86 64.06 -9.02
N ALA A 98 49.11 64.75 -9.90
CA ALA A 98 49.35 64.71 -11.35
C ALA A 98 50.37 65.79 -11.81
N LYS A 99 51.52 65.89 -11.14
CA LYS A 99 52.62 66.76 -11.61
C LYS A 99 54.01 66.33 -11.15
N ALA A 100 54.43 65.09 -11.43
CA ALA A 100 55.84 64.76 -11.42
C ALA A 100 56.18 63.48 -12.18
N ARG A 101 57.09 63.64 -13.15
CA ARG A 101 58.09 62.67 -13.63
C ARG A 101 57.68 61.67 -14.72
N VAL A 102 57.83 62.19 -15.93
CA VAL A 102 58.54 61.52 -17.03
C VAL A 102 60.01 61.27 -16.61
N GLY A 103 60.57 60.09 -16.90
CA GLY A 103 62.01 59.84 -16.77
C GLY A 103 62.48 58.38 -16.91
N SER A 104 63.04 58.08 -18.09
CA SER A 104 64.16 57.16 -18.41
C SER A 104 64.09 55.64 -18.20
N ALA A 105 64.37 54.98 -19.32
CA ALA A 105 64.75 53.59 -19.61
C ALA A 105 65.80 52.91 -18.70
N SER A 106 65.72 51.58 -18.60
CA SER A 106 66.69 50.62 -19.18
C SER A 106 66.52 49.22 -18.57
N GLY A 107 66.68 48.17 -19.38
CA GLY A 107 66.77 46.77 -18.91
C GLY A 107 65.96 45.74 -19.69
N GLU A 108 66.09 45.72 -21.02
CA GLU A 108 65.76 44.54 -21.83
C GLU A 108 66.89 43.52 -21.63
N ASP A 109 66.65 42.48 -20.84
CA ASP A 109 67.24 41.13 -21.04
C ASP A 109 66.57 40.06 -20.15
N ASP A 110 65.90 40.44 -19.08
CA ASP A 110 65.03 39.52 -18.30
C ASP A 110 63.63 39.31 -18.93
N ALA A 111 63.30 40.07 -19.97
CA ALA A 111 61.96 40.09 -20.58
C ALA A 111 61.69 38.91 -21.53
N LEU A 112 62.72 38.27 -22.09
CA LEU A 112 62.51 37.25 -23.13
C LEU A 112 62.14 35.88 -22.54
N ALA A 113 62.73 35.48 -21.42
CA ALA A 113 62.44 34.20 -20.75
C ALA A 113 61.08 34.20 -20.03
N ALA A 114 60.64 35.35 -19.50
CA ALA A 114 59.31 35.51 -18.91
C ALA A 114 58.18 35.52 -19.96
N SER A 115 58.48 35.97 -21.19
CA SER A 115 57.48 36.07 -22.27
C SER A 115 56.97 34.71 -22.76
N HIS A 116 57.83 33.68 -22.77
CA HIS A 116 57.46 32.35 -23.28
C HIS A 116 56.60 31.55 -22.29
N HIS A 117 56.84 31.68 -20.98
CA HIS A 117 55.96 31.07 -19.96
C HIS A 117 54.63 31.82 -19.81
N ALA A 118 54.60 33.15 -19.98
CA ALA A 118 53.37 33.94 -19.95
C ALA A 118 52.44 33.64 -21.14
N LYS A 119 52.98 33.37 -22.34
CA LYS A 119 52.19 33.10 -23.56
C LYS A 119 51.49 31.74 -23.54
N ALA A 120 52.10 30.72 -22.95
CA ALA A 120 51.48 29.40 -22.82
C ALA A 120 50.40 29.36 -21.71
N ALA A 121 50.63 30.09 -20.61
CA ALA A 121 49.64 30.23 -19.54
C ALA A 121 48.44 31.11 -19.95
N SER A 122 48.66 32.17 -20.73
CA SER A 122 47.57 33.04 -21.21
C SER A 122 46.70 32.38 -22.28
N ALA A 123 47.25 31.48 -23.10
CA ALA A 123 46.46 30.72 -24.07
C ALA A 123 45.55 29.69 -23.39
N SER A 124 46.04 29.04 -22.32
CA SER A 124 45.24 28.10 -21.52
C SER A 124 44.18 28.81 -20.69
N SER A 125 44.50 29.97 -20.08
CA SER A 125 43.51 30.77 -19.34
C SER A 125 42.47 31.39 -20.26
N ALA A 126 42.84 31.88 -21.45
CA ALA A 126 41.90 32.42 -22.42
C ALA A 126 40.97 31.34 -23.02
N ALA A 127 41.46 30.10 -23.18
CA ALA A 127 40.62 28.96 -23.58
C ALA A 127 39.68 28.53 -22.45
N LEU A 128 40.12 28.58 -21.18
CA LEU A 128 39.28 28.31 -20.01
C LEU A 128 38.26 29.42 -19.78
N GLU A 129 38.63 30.69 -19.99
CA GLU A 129 37.75 31.86 -19.91
C GLU A 129 36.74 31.88 -21.05
N ARG A 130 37.12 31.48 -22.27
CA ARG A 130 36.16 31.30 -23.38
C ARG A 130 35.20 30.14 -23.10
N ARG A 131 35.66 29.03 -22.50
CA ARG A 131 34.78 27.93 -22.03
C ARG A 131 33.91 28.33 -20.83
N ALA A 132 34.41 29.18 -19.92
CA ALA A 132 33.66 29.70 -18.78
C ALA A 132 32.66 30.80 -19.20
N ALA A 133 33.00 31.61 -20.21
CA ALA A 133 32.13 32.61 -20.82
C ALA A 133 31.06 31.97 -21.73
N ALA A 134 31.37 30.87 -22.41
CA ALA A 134 30.39 30.07 -23.15
C ALA A 134 29.40 29.32 -22.25
N LYS A 135 29.62 29.29 -20.93
CA LYS A 135 28.72 28.72 -19.92
C LYS A 135 28.02 29.79 -19.06
N ARG A 136 28.12 31.08 -19.43
CA ARG A 136 27.32 32.15 -18.83
C ARG A 136 26.03 32.30 -19.62
N GLU A 137 24.94 31.72 -19.11
CA GLU A 137 23.60 32.13 -19.51
C GLU A 137 23.42 33.65 -19.28
N PRO A 138 22.81 34.39 -20.21
CA PRO A 138 22.47 35.79 -19.97
C PRO A 138 21.20 35.90 -19.11
N ARG A 139 21.21 36.91 -18.21
CA ARG A 139 20.05 37.62 -17.61
C ARG A 139 19.28 36.94 -16.45
N GLN A 140 19.77 37.15 -15.22
CA GLN A 140 18.96 37.01 -14.00
C GLN A 140 18.61 38.33 -13.28
N VAL A 141 19.21 39.47 -13.65
CA VAL A 141 18.96 40.76 -12.95
C VAL A 141 17.82 41.58 -13.58
N GLU A 142 17.49 41.37 -14.86
CA GLU A 142 16.34 42.02 -15.53
C GLU A 142 14.97 41.44 -15.14
N ASN A 143 14.91 40.33 -14.42
CA ASN A 143 13.66 39.61 -14.12
C ASN A 143 13.01 39.96 -12.77
N LEU A 144 13.66 40.74 -11.90
CA LEU A 144 13.11 41.05 -10.56
C LEU A 144 12.09 42.21 -10.62
N GLY A 145 12.39 43.27 -11.37
CA GLY A 145 11.45 44.36 -11.64
C GLY A 145 10.23 43.86 -12.44
N PHE A 146 10.47 43.10 -13.50
CA PHE A 146 9.39 42.56 -14.35
C PHE A 146 8.48 41.57 -13.60
N LYS A 147 9.03 40.73 -12.70
CA LYS A 147 8.19 39.81 -11.88
C LYS A 147 7.44 40.52 -10.76
N VAL A 148 8.06 41.45 -10.03
CA VAL A 148 7.40 42.12 -8.89
C VAL A 148 6.40 43.16 -9.40
N PHE A 149 6.79 44.08 -10.30
CA PHE A 149 5.87 45.07 -10.85
C PHE A 149 4.82 44.44 -11.77
N GLY A 150 5.20 43.41 -12.55
CA GLY A 150 4.24 42.67 -13.37
C GLY A 150 3.20 41.92 -12.52
N SER A 151 3.59 41.36 -11.37
CA SER A 151 2.64 40.68 -10.47
C SER A 151 1.74 41.67 -9.73
N VAL A 152 2.27 42.82 -9.28
CA VAL A 152 1.47 43.87 -8.63
C VAL A 152 0.51 44.53 -9.62
N GLY A 153 0.96 44.85 -10.84
CA GLY A 153 0.12 45.39 -11.90
C GLY A 153 -0.96 44.41 -12.34
N PHE A 154 -0.64 43.11 -12.44
CA PHE A 154 -1.63 42.07 -12.70
C PHE A 154 -2.65 41.95 -11.56
N LEU A 155 -2.22 41.98 -10.30
CA LEU A 155 -3.12 41.97 -9.13
C LEU A 155 -4.07 43.18 -9.12
N LEU A 156 -3.57 44.38 -9.39
CA LEU A 156 -4.38 45.59 -9.48
C LEU A 156 -5.37 45.54 -10.64
N LEU A 157 -4.97 44.98 -11.78
CA LEU A 157 -5.85 44.80 -12.93
C LEU A 157 -6.95 43.76 -12.65
N VAL A 158 -6.62 42.66 -11.99
CA VAL A 158 -7.61 41.65 -11.54
C VAL A 158 -8.57 42.24 -10.52
N LEU A 159 -8.08 43.00 -9.54
CA LEU A 159 -8.91 43.72 -8.57
C LEU A 159 -9.80 44.76 -9.24
N GLY A 160 -9.27 45.52 -10.20
CA GLY A 160 -10.01 46.50 -10.98
C GLY A 160 -11.12 45.86 -11.80
N LEU A 161 -10.85 44.74 -12.47
CA LEU A 161 -11.85 43.95 -13.21
C LEU A 161 -12.91 43.37 -12.27
N PHE A 162 -12.53 42.93 -11.07
CA PHE A 162 -13.46 42.43 -10.05
C PHE A 162 -14.39 43.53 -9.54
N PHE A 163 -13.85 44.70 -9.21
CA PHE A 163 -14.66 45.85 -8.78
C PHE A 163 -15.54 46.37 -9.91
N LEU A 164 -15.04 46.39 -11.16
CA LEU A 164 -15.84 46.77 -12.32
C LEU A 164 -17.00 45.81 -12.56
N TYR A 165 -16.76 44.49 -12.44
CA TYR A 165 -17.81 43.48 -12.51
C TYR A 165 -18.84 43.65 -11.40
N SER A 166 -18.38 43.88 -10.17
CA SER A 166 -19.25 44.10 -9.00
C SER A 166 -20.11 45.34 -9.18
N TYR A 167 -19.51 46.45 -9.61
CA TYR A 167 -20.20 47.70 -9.90
C TYR A 167 -21.22 47.56 -11.04
N ALA A 168 -20.84 46.91 -12.14
CA ALA A 168 -21.74 46.67 -13.27
C ALA A 168 -22.94 45.79 -12.89
N LYS A 169 -22.77 44.88 -11.92
CA LYS A 169 -23.85 44.07 -11.36
C LYS A 169 -24.77 44.88 -10.44
N GLU A 170 -24.21 45.75 -9.60
CA GLU A 170 -24.98 46.66 -8.75
C GLU A 170 -25.85 47.63 -9.55
N GLN A 171 -25.37 48.09 -10.72
CA GLN A 171 -26.12 48.95 -11.63
C GLN A 171 -27.11 48.20 -12.54
N GLY A 172 -27.17 46.87 -12.45
CA GLY A 172 -28.04 46.04 -13.29
C GLY A 172 -27.63 45.94 -14.76
N TRP A 173 -26.40 46.33 -15.12
CA TRP A 173 -25.89 46.27 -16.49
C TRP A 173 -25.56 44.84 -16.94
N ILE A 174 -25.31 43.94 -15.99
CA ILE A 174 -25.00 42.54 -16.27
C ILE A 174 -26.11 41.68 -15.65
N GLY A 175 -27.01 41.19 -16.51
CA GLY A 175 -28.01 40.21 -16.14
C GLY A 175 -27.46 38.78 -16.13
N PRO A 176 -28.31 37.79 -15.79
CA PRO A 176 -27.89 36.39 -15.71
C PRO A 176 -27.33 35.83 -17.04
N GLY A 177 -27.83 36.30 -18.18
CA GLY A 177 -27.36 35.83 -19.49
C GLY A 177 -26.00 36.44 -19.86
N GLU A 178 -25.83 37.72 -19.59
CA GLU A 178 -24.58 38.46 -19.83
C GLU A 178 -23.44 37.90 -18.97
N GLU A 179 -23.71 37.51 -17.72
CA GLU A 179 -22.72 36.84 -16.85
C GLU A 179 -22.19 35.53 -17.50
N ILE A 180 -23.09 34.74 -18.09
CA ILE A 180 -22.71 33.47 -18.76
C ILE A 180 -21.94 33.76 -20.05
N VAL A 181 -22.36 34.74 -20.86
CA VAL A 181 -21.63 35.14 -22.07
C VAL A 181 -20.22 35.62 -21.74
N LEU A 182 -20.07 36.45 -20.69
CA LEU A 182 -18.76 36.89 -20.21
C LEU A 182 -17.90 35.71 -19.74
N GLY A 183 -18.48 34.74 -19.03
CA GLY A 183 -17.80 33.52 -18.64
C GLY A 183 -17.29 32.69 -19.83
N VAL A 184 -18.11 32.55 -20.87
CA VAL A 184 -17.73 31.87 -22.13
C VAL A 184 -16.61 32.62 -22.85
N LEU A 185 -16.72 33.95 -22.97
CA LEU A 185 -15.70 34.80 -23.61
C LEU A 185 -14.37 34.74 -22.86
N LEU A 186 -14.41 34.82 -21.53
CA LEU A 186 -13.22 34.69 -20.69
C LEU A 186 -12.57 33.31 -20.87
N SER A 187 -13.37 32.26 -20.86
CA SER A 187 -12.88 30.89 -21.08
C SER A 187 -12.25 30.72 -22.46
N ALA A 188 -12.89 31.25 -23.52
CA ALA A 188 -12.35 31.24 -24.87
C ALA A 188 -11.03 32.03 -24.96
N GLY A 189 -10.94 33.20 -24.30
CA GLY A 189 -9.72 34.00 -24.22
C GLY A 189 -8.57 33.25 -23.56
N VAL A 190 -8.84 32.56 -22.45
CA VAL A 190 -7.83 31.73 -21.74
C VAL A 190 -7.40 30.53 -22.60
N LEU A 191 -8.34 29.87 -23.29
CA LEU A 191 -8.03 28.77 -24.22
C LEU A 191 -7.15 29.24 -25.38
N LEU A 192 -7.48 30.39 -25.99
CA LEU A 192 -6.69 31.00 -27.06
C LEU A 192 -5.30 31.40 -26.57
N ALA A 193 -5.20 31.99 -25.38
CA ALA A 193 -3.91 32.30 -24.77
C ALA A 193 -3.07 31.04 -24.53
N GLY A 194 -3.71 29.93 -24.13
CA GLY A 194 -3.07 28.62 -24.00
C GLY A 194 -2.51 28.09 -25.32
N GLU A 195 -3.28 28.18 -26.41
CA GLU A 195 -2.83 27.74 -27.74
C GLU A 195 -1.73 28.65 -28.32
N LEU A 196 -1.85 29.97 -28.15
CA LEU A 196 -0.86 30.95 -28.60
C LEU A 196 0.47 30.82 -27.84
N SER A 197 0.42 30.38 -26.58
CA SER A 197 1.61 30.19 -25.73
C SER A 197 2.34 28.87 -25.97
N ARG A 198 1.96 28.10 -27.00
CA ARG A 198 2.46 26.75 -27.30
C ARG A 198 3.85 26.74 -27.96
N ARG A 199 4.83 27.34 -27.29
CA ARG A 199 6.26 27.21 -27.62
C ARG A 199 6.88 26.12 -26.75
N LYS A 200 7.87 25.37 -27.26
CA LYS A 200 8.50 24.23 -26.55
C LYS A 200 8.96 24.56 -25.11
N GLN A 201 9.39 25.80 -24.87
CA GLN A 201 9.85 26.29 -23.56
C GLN A 201 8.71 26.58 -22.55
N PHE A 202 7.45 26.70 -22.99
CA PHE A 202 6.29 27.03 -22.14
C PHE A 202 5.21 25.95 -22.18
N LEU A 203 5.57 24.71 -22.50
CA LEU A 203 4.60 23.64 -22.76
C LEU A 203 3.74 23.31 -21.52
N ALA A 204 4.33 23.32 -20.32
CA ALA A 204 3.60 23.15 -19.07
C ALA A 204 2.65 24.34 -18.78
N PHE A 205 3.07 25.57 -19.10
CA PHE A 205 2.24 26.76 -18.92
C PHE A 205 1.06 26.80 -19.90
N SER A 206 1.30 26.43 -21.16
CA SER A 206 0.25 26.24 -22.17
C SER A 206 -0.77 25.19 -21.73
N GLN A 207 -0.33 24.04 -21.22
CA GLN A 207 -1.24 23.01 -20.69
C GLN A 207 -2.08 23.49 -19.50
N LEU A 208 -1.48 24.28 -18.60
CA LEU A 208 -2.20 24.87 -17.48
C LEU A 208 -3.27 25.86 -17.94
N LEU A 209 -2.96 26.73 -18.90
CA LEU A 209 -3.93 27.66 -19.49
C LEU A 209 -5.04 26.93 -20.25
N THR A 210 -4.71 25.93 -21.06
CA THR A 210 -5.72 25.14 -21.79
C THR A 210 -6.62 24.37 -20.83
N GLY A 211 -6.05 23.71 -19.81
CA GLY A 211 -6.82 23.04 -18.77
C GLY A 211 -7.68 24.00 -17.96
N GLY A 212 -7.13 25.15 -17.56
CA GLY A 212 -7.84 26.20 -16.84
C GLY A 212 -9.00 26.80 -17.65
N GLY A 213 -8.79 27.07 -18.93
CA GLY A 213 -9.83 27.56 -19.84
C GLY A 213 -10.94 26.54 -20.06
N LEU A 214 -10.62 25.25 -20.19
CA LEU A 214 -11.61 24.17 -20.27
C LEU A 214 -12.40 24.03 -18.96
N GLY A 215 -11.72 24.14 -17.82
CA GLY A 215 -12.34 24.10 -16.50
C GLY A 215 -13.30 25.26 -16.28
N LEU A 216 -12.88 26.47 -16.66
CA LEU A 216 -13.72 27.67 -16.56
C LEU A 216 -14.95 27.56 -17.47
N LEU A 217 -14.78 27.06 -18.69
CA LEU A 217 -15.88 26.84 -19.62
C LEU A 217 -16.87 25.82 -19.06
N TYR A 218 -16.34 24.71 -18.51
CA TYR A 218 -17.14 23.68 -17.86
C TYR A 218 -17.96 24.25 -16.70
N PHE A 219 -17.33 24.97 -15.77
CA PHE A 219 -18.03 25.54 -14.61
C PHE A 219 -19.03 26.63 -15.00
N THR A 220 -18.79 27.34 -16.11
CA THR A 220 -19.72 28.34 -16.64
C THR A 220 -21.00 27.67 -17.17
N PHE A 221 -20.87 26.61 -17.98
CA PHE A 221 -22.03 25.84 -18.47
C PHE A 221 -22.73 25.06 -17.36
N PHE A 222 -21.96 24.52 -16.41
CA PHE A 222 -22.52 23.89 -15.22
C PHE A 222 -23.36 24.88 -14.40
N ALA A 223 -22.83 26.08 -14.15
CA ALA A 223 -23.54 27.12 -13.40
C ALA A 223 -24.86 27.50 -14.08
N MET A 224 -24.89 27.48 -15.42
CA MET A 224 -26.05 27.81 -16.24
C MET A 224 -27.31 27.00 -15.88
N TYR A 225 -27.17 25.73 -15.47
CA TYR A 225 -28.29 24.87 -15.06
C TYR A 225 -28.42 24.72 -13.54
N PHE A 226 -27.29 24.54 -12.83
CA PHE A 226 -27.33 24.18 -11.41
C PHE A 226 -27.72 25.33 -10.49
N PHE A 227 -27.48 26.60 -10.87
CA PHE A 227 -27.99 27.72 -10.11
C PHE A 227 -29.32 28.17 -10.69
N GLU A 228 -30.35 28.17 -9.83
CA GLU A 228 -31.72 28.51 -10.19
C GLU A 228 -31.83 29.88 -10.88
N LYS A 229 -31.03 30.87 -10.43
CA LYS A 229 -30.92 32.21 -11.07
C LYS A 229 -30.70 32.11 -12.58
N TYR A 230 -29.73 31.30 -13.02
CA TYR A 230 -29.39 31.17 -14.44
C TYR A 230 -30.37 30.25 -15.16
N ARG A 231 -30.76 29.14 -14.53
CA ARG A 231 -31.66 28.15 -15.12
C ARG A 231 -33.01 28.75 -15.50
N VAL A 232 -33.60 29.54 -14.59
CA VAL A 232 -34.90 30.18 -14.80
C VAL A 232 -34.80 31.31 -15.83
N ALA A 233 -33.77 32.15 -15.71
CA ALA A 233 -33.58 33.29 -16.61
C ALA A 233 -33.32 32.85 -18.06
N LEU A 234 -32.49 31.82 -18.26
CA LEU A 234 -32.09 31.33 -19.58
C LEU A 234 -32.97 30.18 -20.10
N ARG A 235 -33.94 29.70 -19.29
CA ARG A 235 -34.82 28.56 -19.61
C ARG A 235 -34.05 27.31 -20.05
N VAL A 236 -32.94 27.03 -19.37
CA VAL A 236 -32.00 25.96 -19.75
C VAL A 236 -32.61 24.61 -19.38
N THR A 237 -32.71 23.73 -20.38
CA THR A 237 -33.16 22.35 -20.16
C THR A 237 -31.97 21.48 -19.76
N PHE A 238 -32.24 20.40 -19.02
CA PHE A 238 -31.24 19.40 -18.66
C PHE A 238 -30.51 18.84 -19.90
N GLY A 239 -31.23 18.61 -21.00
CA GLY A 239 -30.65 18.09 -22.24
C GLY A 239 -29.65 19.06 -22.89
N LEU A 240 -29.92 20.37 -22.87
CA LEU A 240 -29.00 21.37 -23.40
C LEU A 240 -27.72 21.45 -22.57
N GLU A 241 -27.84 21.45 -21.24
CA GLU A 241 -26.68 21.49 -20.35
C GLU A 241 -25.80 20.23 -20.50
N ALA A 242 -26.41 19.04 -20.49
CA ALA A 242 -25.70 17.79 -20.70
C ALA A 242 -24.95 17.77 -22.04
N PHE A 243 -25.57 18.30 -23.10
CA PHE A 243 -24.93 18.44 -24.41
C PHE A 243 -23.73 19.38 -24.37
N LEU A 244 -23.85 20.54 -23.71
CA LEU A 244 -22.77 21.52 -23.59
C LEU A 244 -21.59 20.96 -22.77
N LEU A 245 -21.84 20.31 -21.64
CA LEU A 245 -20.79 19.68 -20.84
C LEU A 245 -20.10 18.54 -21.59
N LEU A 246 -20.87 17.72 -22.31
CA LEU A 246 -20.31 16.66 -23.16
C LEU A 246 -19.44 17.25 -24.26
N ALA A 247 -19.84 18.36 -24.88
CA ALA A 247 -19.04 19.06 -25.88
C ALA A 247 -17.72 19.59 -25.29
N VAL A 248 -17.73 20.12 -24.06
CA VAL A 248 -16.51 20.54 -23.36
C VAL A 248 -15.59 19.36 -23.08
N VAL A 249 -16.12 18.24 -22.58
CA VAL A 249 -15.33 17.02 -22.32
C VAL A 249 -14.76 16.44 -23.62
N ALA A 250 -15.55 16.37 -24.69
CA ALA A 250 -15.10 15.91 -26.00
C ALA A 250 -14.00 16.82 -26.59
N GLY A 251 -14.17 18.14 -26.49
CA GLY A 251 -13.16 19.12 -26.87
C GLY A 251 -11.88 18.99 -26.05
N ALA A 252 -12.00 18.75 -24.74
CA ALA A 252 -10.88 18.51 -23.84
C ALA A 252 -10.10 17.24 -24.21
N VAL A 253 -10.80 16.13 -24.53
CA VAL A 253 -10.17 14.88 -25.01
C VAL A 253 -9.50 15.10 -26.36
N ALA A 254 -10.14 15.82 -27.29
CA ALA A 254 -9.56 16.13 -28.60
C ALA A 254 -8.28 16.96 -28.47
N LEU A 255 -8.27 17.98 -27.60
CA LEU A 255 -7.08 18.75 -27.29
C LEU A 255 -6.01 17.91 -26.58
N ALA A 256 -6.40 17.02 -25.66
CA ALA A 256 -5.46 16.12 -24.98
C ALA A 256 -4.76 15.18 -25.97
N LEU A 257 -5.49 14.64 -26.94
CA LEU A 257 -4.95 13.82 -28.02
C LEU A 257 -4.05 14.63 -28.95
N ARG A 258 -4.47 15.85 -29.32
CA ARG A 258 -3.69 16.76 -30.16
C ARG A 258 -2.40 17.22 -29.49
N HIS A 259 -2.43 17.40 -28.17
CA HIS A 259 -1.30 17.90 -27.38
C HIS A 259 -0.46 16.78 -26.76
N ASP A 260 -0.84 15.52 -26.97
CA ASP A 260 -0.26 14.32 -26.35
C ASP A 260 -0.03 14.50 -24.83
N SER A 261 -1.04 15.05 -24.15
CA SER A 261 -0.94 15.50 -22.75
C SER A 261 -1.75 14.63 -21.79
N VAL A 262 -1.03 13.92 -20.92
CA VAL A 262 -1.63 13.12 -19.84
C VAL A 262 -2.45 13.99 -18.87
N ILE A 263 -1.96 15.20 -18.56
CA ILE A 263 -2.60 16.11 -17.61
C ILE A 263 -3.95 16.58 -18.19
N LEU A 264 -3.96 16.98 -19.46
CA LEU A 264 -5.18 17.45 -20.11
C LEU A 264 -6.21 16.33 -20.27
N ALA A 265 -5.76 15.10 -20.57
CA ALA A 265 -6.63 13.93 -20.59
C ALA A 265 -7.20 13.64 -19.20
N GLY A 266 -6.34 13.59 -18.16
CA GLY A 266 -6.77 13.40 -16.79
C GLY A 266 -7.81 14.43 -16.35
N PHE A 267 -7.62 15.70 -16.73
CA PHE A 267 -8.56 16.77 -16.46
C PHE A 267 -9.90 16.59 -17.22
N ALA A 268 -9.85 16.24 -18.50
CA ALA A 268 -11.05 15.97 -19.30
C ALA A 268 -11.92 14.85 -18.71
N PHE A 269 -11.29 13.73 -18.33
CA PHE A 269 -11.99 12.61 -17.73
C PHE A 269 -12.46 12.92 -16.31
N PHE A 270 -11.69 13.67 -15.53
CA PHE A 270 -12.13 14.18 -14.23
C PHE A 270 -13.42 14.98 -14.36
N LEU A 271 -13.49 15.93 -15.30
CA LEU A 271 -14.69 16.71 -15.56
C LEU A 271 -15.87 15.84 -16.00
N GLY A 272 -15.65 14.83 -16.85
CA GLY A 272 -16.73 13.94 -17.25
C GLY A 272 -17.27 13.08 -16.09
N TYR A 273 -16.40 12.48 -15.27
CA TYR A 273 -16.87 11.78 -14.05
C TYR A 273 -17.60 12.73 -13.10
N LEU A 274 -17.13 13.97 -12.96
CA LEU A 274 -17.78 15.00 -12.18
C LEU A 274 -19.19 15.32 -12.72
N SER A 275 -19.39 15.37 -14.04
CA SER A 275 -20.72 15.54 -14.64
C SER A 275 -21.67 14.42 -14.23
N GLY A 276 -21.21 13.16 -14.27
CA GLY A 276 -22.01 12.00 -13.87
C GLY A 276 -22.44 12.06 -12.40
N ILE A 277 -21.55 12.50 -11.51
CA ILE A 277 -21.85 12.69 -10.07
C ILE A 277 -22.91 13.77 -9.89
N LEU A 278 -22.74 14.91 -10.55
CA LEU A 278 -23.62 16.07 -10.37
C LEU A 278 -25.01 15.80 -10.96
N ALA A 279 -25.08 15.19 -12.14
CA ALA A 279 -26.33 14.73 -12.74
C ALA A 279 -27.08 13.74 -11.85
N PHE A 280 -26.36 12.87 -11.13
CA PHE A 280 -26.97 11.93 -10.19
C PHE A 280 -27.57 12.62 -8.96
N ILE A 281 -26.88 13.63 -8.41
CA ILE A 281 -27.31 14.33 -7.20
C ILE A 281 -28.60 15.14 -7.46
N ASP A 282 -28.69 15.80 -8.61
CA ASP A 282 -29.80 16.72 -8.90
C ASP A 282 -30.95 16.08 -9.72
N GLY A 283 -30.65 15.06 -10.53
CA GLY A 283 -31.60 14.54 -11.52
C GLY A 283 -32.72 13.65 -10.98
N GLY A 284 -32.77 13.36 -9.68
CA GLY A 284 -33.90 12.70 -9.03
C GLY A 284 -34.14 11.24 -9.45
N GLU A 285 -35.41 10.79 -9.35
CA GLU A 285 -35.79 9.41 -9.65
C GLU A 285 -35.64 9.09 -11.15
N GLY A 286 -34.90 8.03 -11.46
CA GLY A 286 -34.65 7.57 -12.84
C GLY A 286 -33.22 7.76 -13.35
N MET A 287 -32.36 8.48 -12.62
CA MET A 287 -30.97 8.74 -13.05
C MET A 287 -30.01 7.57 -12.92
N LEU A 288 -30.42 6.46 -12.30
CA LEU A 288 -29.57 5.29 -12.10
C LEU A 288 -29.02 4.73 -13.43
N HIS A 289 -29.89 4.44 -14.40
CA HIS A 289 -29.47 3.86 -15.67
C HIS A 289 -28.65 4.83 -16.53
N PRO A 290 -29.10 6.09 -16.75
CA PRO A 290 -28.33 7.06 -17.53
C PRO A 290 -26.93 7.32 -16.95
N VAL A 291 -26.81 7.53 -15.64
CA VAL A 291 -25.52 7.82 -15.00
C VAL A 291 -24.58 6.61 -15.08
N MET A 292 -25.09 5.39 -14.87
CA MET A 292 -24.27 4.19 -14.99
C MET A 292 -23.80 3.93 -16.42
N LEU A 293 -24.69 4.09 -17.40
CA LEU A 293 -24.33 3.92 -18.81
C LEU A 293 -23.32 4.98 -19.25
N TYR A 294 -23.53 6.23 -18.86
CA TYR A 294 -22.59 7.32 -19.10
C TYR A 294 -21.22 7.03 -18.48
N THR A 295 -21.19 6.60 -17.22
CA THR A 295 -19.95 6.25 -16.50
C THR A 295 -19.24 5.07 -17.17
N LEU A 296 -19.99 4.08 -17.65
CA LEU A 296 -19.45 2.95 -18.40
C LEU A 296 -18.81 3.38 -19.72
N LEU A 297 -19.50 4.20 -20.52
CA LEU A 297 -18.97 4.74 -21.77
C LEU A 297 -17.70 5.56 -21.54
N LEU A 298 -17.69 6.38 -20.50
CA LEU A 298 -16.53 7.18 -20.12
C LEU A 298 -15.36 6.31 -19.65
N SER A 299 -15.64 5.24 -18.90
CA SER A 299 -14.63 4.26 -18.47
C SER A 299 -14.05 3.48 -19.66
N ILE A 300 -14.88 3.08 -20.63
CA ILE A 300 -14.44 2.42 -21.86
C ILE A 300 -13.56 3.38 -22.67
N GLY A 301 -13.99 4.63 -22.84
CA GLY A 301 -13.22 5.65 -23.54
C GLY A 301 -11.84 5.88 -22.91
N LEU A 302 -11.77 5.99 -21.58
CA LEU A 302 -10.51 6.13 -20.86
C LEU A 302 -9.65 4.87 -20.96
N ALA A 303 -10.25 3.68 -20.85
CA ALA A 303 -9.54 2.42 -20.99
C ALA A 303 -8.91 2.27 -22.39
N VAL A 304 -9.65 2.60 -23.45
CA VAL A 304 -9.13 2.60 -24.83
C VAL A 304 -7.97 3.58 -24.97
N LEU A 305 -8.11 4.79 -24.43
CA LEU A 305 -7.05 5.81 -24.46
C LEU A 305 -5.79 5.34 -23.72
N VAL A 306 -5.96 4.83 -22.51
CA VAL A 306 -4.88 4.31 -21.65
C VAL A 306 -4.20 3.10 -22.31
N ALA A 307 -4.94 2.17 -22.90
CA ALA A 307 -4.39 1.05 -23.65
C ALA A 307 -3.58 1.49 -24.89
N ARG A 308 -4.03 2.53 -25.60
CA ARG A 308 -3.35 3.03 -26.81
C ARG A 308 -2.10 3.85 -26.50
N LYS A 309 -2.14 4.66 -25.43
CA LYS A 309 -1.09 5.63 -25.08
C LYS A 309 -0.18 5.20 -23.94
N ASN A 310 -0.51 4.11 -23.25
CA ASN A 310 0.15 3.66 -22.01
C ASN A 310 0.20 4.75 -20.92
N TRP A 311 -0.83 5.60 -20.86
CA TRP A 311 -0.90 6.69 -19.89
C TRP A 311 -1.31 6.19 -18.50
N PRO A 312 -0.73 6.74 -17.41
CA PRO A 312 -0.94 6.26 -16.04
C PRO A 312 -2.29 6.68 -15.42
N LEU A 313 -3.36 6.77 -16.22
CA LEU A 313 -4.68 7.26 -15.81
C LEU A 313 -5.65 6.13 -15.42
N GLY A 314 -5.29 4.87 -15.66
CA GLY A 314 -6.17 3.73 -15.40
C GLY A 314 -6.61 3.60 -13.94
N ILE A 315 -5.71 3.87 -12.98
CA ILE A 315 -6.04 3.86 -11.54
C ILE A 315 -7.10 4.92 -11.22
N GLY A 316 -6.93 6.13 -11.76
CA GLY A 316 -7.89 7.22 -11.59
C GLY A 316 -9.27 6.87 -12.16
N SER A 317 -9.31 6.19 -13.31
CA SER A 317 -10.54 5.69 -13.91
C SER A 317 -11.26 4.71 -12.98
N VAL A 318 -10.55 3.72 -12.43
CA VAL A 318 -11.12 2.75 -11.47
C VAL A 318 -11.73 3.49 -10.29
N ILE A 319 -10.96 4.37 -9.64
CA ILE A 319 -11.43 5.12 -8.46
C ILE A 319 -12.70 5.91 -8.80
N ALA A 320 -12.68 6.69 -9.88
CA ALA A 320 -13.79 7.54 -10.25
C ALA A 320 -15.05 6.72 -10.60
N SER A 321 -14.92 5.62 -11.37
CA SER A 321 -16.05 4.74 -11.70
C SER A 321 -16.69 4.13 -10.44
N TYR A 322 -15.88 3.69 -9.47
CA TYR A 322 -16.39 3.12 -8.23
C TYR A 322 -16.92 4.16 -7.23
N ILE A 323 -16.49 5.42 -7.30
CA ILE A 323 -17.12 6.52 -6.56
C ILE A 323 -18.54 6.74 -7.09
N VAL A 324 -18.71 6.88 -8.41
CA VAL A 324 -20.04 7.03 -9.02
C VAL A 324 -20.90 5.81 -8.70
N TYR A 325 -20.36 4.60 -8.88
CA TYR A 325 -21.04 3.36 -8.50
C TYR A 325 -21.48 3.36 -7.03
N GLY A 326 -20.59 3.76 -6.12
CA GLY A 326 -20.86 3.81 -4.69
C GLY A 326 -21.99 4.78 -4.33
N LEU A 327 -22.03 5.96 -4.96
CA LEU A 327 -23.10 6.93 -4.78
C LEU A 327 -24.46 6.34 -5.19
N VAL A 328 -24.53 5.78 -6.40
CA VAL A 328 -25.77 5.17 -6.90
C VAL A 328 -26.18 3.93 -6.09
N PHE A 329 -25.23 3.11 -5.68
CA PHE A 329 -25.47 1.98 -4.78
C PHE A 329 -26.05 2.44 -3.44
N SER A 330 -25.51 3.51 -2.86
CA SER A 330 -25.95 4.03 -1.57
C SER A 330 -27.37 4.61 -1.63
N ASP A 331 -27.69 5.33 -2.70
CA ASP A 331 -29.03 5.84 -2.95
C ASP A 331 -30.03 4.70 -3.23
N ALA A 332 -29.67 3.73 -4.06
CA ALA A 332 -30.51 2.55 -4.32
C ALA A 332 -30.82 1.79 -3.03
N LYS A 333 -29.82 1.63 -2.14
CA LYS A 333 -30.01 1.02 -0.82
C LYS A 333 -30.93 1.85 0.06
N TRP A 334 -30.76 3.17 0.08
CA TRP A 334 -31.61 4.06 0.86
C TRP A 334 -33.07 4.01 0.38
N ARG A 335 -33.29 4.01 -0.93
CA ARG A 335 -34.63 3.88 -1.53
C ARG A 335 -35.26 2.52 -1.24
N ALA A 336 -34.49 1.43 -1.36
CA ALA A 336 -34.97 0.10 -0.99
C ALA A 336 -35.40 0.04 0.49
N TYR A 337 -34.65 0.67 1.39
CA TYR A 337 -35.01 0.77 2.81
C TYR A 337 -36.26 1.64 3.03
N ARG A 338 -36.37 2.78 2.33
CA ARG A 338 -37.48 3.74 2.48
C ARG A 338 -38.81 3.20 1.96
N TYR A 339 -38.79 2.51 0.83
CA TYR A 339 -40.00 2.04 0.15
C TYR A 339 -40.39 0.59 0.51
N GLY A 340 -39.53 -0.16 1.20
CA GLY A 340 -39.86 -1.46 1.82
C GLY A 340 -40.51 -2.48 0.88
N GLU A 341 -41.48 -3.23 1.39
CA GLU A 341 -42.26 -4.23 0.63
C GLU A 341 -43.17 -3.61 -0.45
N GLN A 342 -43.49 -2.31 -0.35
CA GLN A 342 -44.31 -1.60 -1.35
C GLN A 342 -43.57 -1.40 -2.68
N ALA A 343 -42.24 -1.63 -2.71
CA ALA A 343 -41.41 -1.45 -3.89
C ALA A 343 -41.49 -2.61 -4.92
N GLY A 344 -42.23 -3.69 -4.65
CA GLY A 344 -42.54 -4.74 -5.63
C GLY A 344 -41.31 -5.29 -6.40
N SER A 345 -41.47 -5.49 -7.72
CA SER A 345 -40.43 -6.01 -8.65
C SER A 345 -39.32 -5.02 -9.00
N PHE A 346 -39.42 -3.76 -8.57
CA PHE A 346 -38.42 -2.71 -8.85
C PHE A 346 -37.08 -2.99 -8.16
N VAL A 347 -37.12 -3.43 -6.90
CA VAL A 347 -35.90 -3.62 -6.11
C VAL A 347 -35.03 -4.74 -6.68
N PRO A 348 -35.55 -5.95 -6.98
CA PRO A 348 -34.79 -7.00 -7.67
C PRO A 348 -34.14 -6.52 -8.97
N GLY A 349 -34.88 -5.80 -9.82
CA GLY A 349 -34.37 -5.28 -11.10
C GLY A 349 -33.16 -4.36 -10.94
N VAL A 350 -33.23 -3.41 -10.00
CA VAL A 350 -32.13 -2.47 -9.71
C VAL A 350 -30.86 -3.20 -9.23
N ILE A 351 -31.01 -4.26 -8.44
CA ILE A 351 -29.88 -5.03 -7.93
C ILE A 351 -29.19 -5.81 -9.03
N TYR A 352 -29.93 -6.48 -9.91
CA TYR A 352 -29.34 -7.18 -11.06
C TYR A 352 -28.57 -6.21 -11.96
N VAL A 353 -29.10 -5.00 -12.16
CA VAL A 353 -28.44 -3.95 -12.93
C VAL A 353 -27.14 -3.50 -12.25
N LEU A 354 -27.17 -3.23 -10.95
CA LEU A 354 -25.97 -2.85 -10.19
C LEU A 354 -24.92 -3.97 -10.21
N LEU A 355 -25.32 -5.22 -9.98
CA LEU A 355 -24.42 -6.37 -10.09
C LEU A 355 -23.83 -6.48 -11.50
N GLY A 356 -24.64 -6.29 -12.54
CA GLY A 356 -24.19 -6.24 -13.94
C GLY A 356 -23.11 -5.18 -14.15
N TYR A 357 -23.34 -3.94 -13.72
CA TYR A 357 -22.35 -2.86 -13.85
C TYR A 357 -21.05 -3.15 -13.08
N VAL A 358 -21.13 -3.69 -11.87
CA VAL A 358 -19.93 -4.03 -11.08
C VAL A 358 -19.10 -5.11 -11.78
N LEU A 359 -19.75 -6.10 -12.40
CA LEU A 359 -19.08 -7.17 -13.16
C LEU A 359 -18.50 -6.64 -14.47
N VAL A 360 -19.18 -5.72 -15.15
CA VAL A 360 -18.65 -5.07 -16.36
C VAL A 360 -17.41 -4.23 -16.03
N PHE A 361 -17.43 -3.42 -14.96
CA PHE A 361 -16.23 -2.69 -14.53
C PHE A 361 -15.10 -3.65 -14.12
N PHE A 362 -15.43 -4.72 -13.39
CA PHE A 362 -14.47 -5.76 -13.04
C PHE A 362 -13.76 -6.35 -14.27
N VAL A 363 -14.52 -6.69 -15.32
CA VAL A 363 -13.97 -7.21 -16.58
C VAL A 363 -13.18 -6.14 -17.32
N LEU A 364 -13.74 -4.94 -17.50
CA LEU A 364 -13.13 -3.84 -18.24
C LEU A 364 -11.72 -3.52 -17.74
N PHE A 365 -11.57 -3.34 -16.43
CA PHE A 365 -10.30 -2.93 -15.85
C PHE A 365 -9.29 -4.07 -15.74
N ASN A 366 -9.71 -5.33 -15.58
CA ASN A 366 -8.79 -6.47 -15.69
C ASN A 366 -8.35 -6.73 -17.13
N VAL A 367 -9.21 -6.50 -18.12
CA VAL A 367 -8.81 -6.53 -19.53
C VAL A 367 -7.81 -5.41 -19.80
N LEU A 368 -8.07 -4.20 -19.30
CA LEU A 368 -7.15 -3.07 -19.43
C LEU A 368 -5.75 -3.39 -18.88
N SER A 369 -5.64 -3.98 -17.68
CA SER A 369 -4.34 -4.28 -17.08
C SER A 369 -3.50 -5.24 -17.92
N VAL A 370 -4.12 -6.18 -18.62
CA VAL A 370 -3.45 -7.15 -19.52
C VAL A 370 -3.13 -6.56 -20.90
N LEU A 371 -3.80 -5.48 -21.31
CA LEU A 371 -3.53 -4.75 -22.55
C LEU A 371 -2.40 -3.72 -22.40
N LEU A 372 -2.11 -3.28 -21.18
CA LEU A 372 -1.03 -2.32 -20.93
C LEU A 372 0.34 -2.95 -21.18
N ARG A 373 1.27 -2.13 -21.67
CA ARG A 373 2.63 -2.58 -21.99
C ARG A 373 3.42 -2.75 -20.69
N ASP A 374 4.25 -3.78 -20.67
CA ASP A 374 5.14 -4.12 -19.56
C ASP A 374 6.39 -3.21 -19.59
N ASP A 375 6.20 -1.89 -19.45
CA ASP A 375 7.26 -0.86 -19.34
C ASP A 375 7.61 -0.60 -17.87
N GLU A 376 8.69 0.15 -17.54
CA GLU A 376 9.22 0.45 -16.19
C GLU A 376 8.20 0.79 -15.06
N LYS A 377 6.94 1.11 -15.41
CA LYS A 377 5.84 1.42 -14.49
C LYS A 377 4.96 0.21 -14.15
N HIS A 378 5.52 -0.99 -14.12
CA HIS A 378 4.83 -2.28 -13.90
C HIS A 378 3.92 -2.30 -12.66
N TRP A 379 4.29 -1.59 -11.60
CA TRP A 379 3.49 -1.54 -10.37
C TRP A 379 2.09 -0.93 -10.58
N GLN A 380 1.92 -0.07 -11.60
CA GLN A 380 0.63 0.54 -11.90
C GLN A 380 -0.39 -0.47 -12.42
N ASN A 381 0.05 -1.41 -13.26
CA ASN A 381 -0.82 -2.47 -13.81
C ASN A 381 -1.30 -3.40 -12.69
N VAL A 382 -0.37 -3.76 -11.79
CA VAL A 382 -0.67 -4.54 -10.58
C VAL A 382 -1.62 -3.78 -9.66
N ALA A 383 -1.33 -2.50 -9.36
CA ALA A 383 -2.16 -1.66 -8.51
C ALA A 383 -3.58 -1.49 -9.08
N LEU A 384 -3.70 -1.33 -10.39
CA LEU A 384 -4.98 -1.23 -11.08
C LEU A 384 -5.81 -2.52 -10.90
N SER A 385 -5.21 -3.70 -11.11
CA SER A 385 -5.89 -4.97 -10.94
C SER A 385 -6.26 -5.25 -9.47
N VAL A 386 -5.37 -4.97 -8.52
CA VAL A 386 -5.64 -5.15 -7.09
C VAL A 386 -6.75 -4.21 -6.62
N LEU A 387 -6.72 -2.95 -7.03
CA LEU A 387 -7.75 -1.97 -6.68
C LEU A 387 -9.11 -2.35 -7.27
N ASN A 388 -9.13 -2.75 -8.54
CA ASN A 388 -10.33 -3.23 -9.20
C ASN A 388 -10.89 -4.49 -8.52
N ALA A 389 -10.03 -5.44 -8.13
CA ALA A 389 -10.42 -6.63 -7.37
C ALA A 389 -11.12 -6.25 -6.07
N ALA A 390 -10.50 -5.37 -5.28
CA ALA A 390 -10.99 -4.97 -3.98
C ALA A 390 -12.34 -4.25 -4.06
N LEU A 391 -12.48 -3.29 -4.99
CA LEU A 391 -13.71 -2.50 -5.15
C LEU A 391 -14.85 -3.34 -5.76
N SER A 392 -14.56 -4.13 -6.80
CA SER A 392 -15.54 -5.06 -7.39
C SER A 392 -16.05 -6.06 -6.37
N PHE A 393 -15.13 -6.69 -5.62
CA PHE A 393 -15.50 -7.64 -4.58
C PHE A 393 -16.28 -6.95 -3.48
N ARG A 394 -15.85 -5.78 -3.01
CA ARG A 394 -16.54 -5.03 -1.94
C ARG A 394 -18.00 -4.78 -2.30
N PHE A 395 -18.27 -4.19 -3.46
CA PHE A 395 -19.63 -3.85 -3.87
C PHE A 395 -20.44 -5.07 -4.28
N GLY A 396 -19.86 -5.99 -5.05
CA GLY A 396 -20.55 -7.22 -5.46
C GLY A 396 -20.87 -8.14 -4.28
N PHE A 397 -19.95 -8.32 -3.33
CA PHE A 397 -20.18 -9.12 -2.13
C PHE A 397 -21.25 -8.51 -1.22
N LEU A 398 -21.32 -7.18 -1.12
CA LEU A 398 -22.41 -6.52 -0.37
C LEU A 398 -23.78 -6.80 -0.99
N LEU A 399 -23.90 -6.76 -2.32
CA LEU A 399 -25.14 -7.12 -3.01
C LEU A 399 -25.49 -8.59 -2.80
N VAL A 400 -24.55 -9.50 -3.06
CA VAL A 400 -24.76 -10.94 -2.91
C VAL A 400 -25.06 -11.32 -1.47
N LYS A 401 -24.38 -10.72 -0.49
CA LYS A 401 -24.62 -11.01 0.93
C LYS A 401 -26.04 -10.66 1.36
N GLU A 402 -26.56 -9.53 0.88
CA GLU A 402 -27.88 -9.04 1.25
C GLU A 402 -28.99 -9.80 0.54
N TRP A 403 -28.83 -10.05 -0.77
CA TRP A 403 -29.93 -10.53 -1.64
C TRP A 403 -29.85 -12.01 -2.00
N TRP A 404 -28.65 -12.60 -2.00
CA TRP A 404 -28.44 -14.04 -2.23
C TRP A 404 -27.49 -14.64 -1.18
N PRO A 405 -27.91 -14.72 0.10
CA PRO A 405 -27.04 -15.19 1.18
C PRO A 405 -26.47 -16.60 0.95
N SER A 406 -27.20 -17.47 0.24
CA SER A 406 -26.76 -18.81 -0.13
C SER A 406 -25.63 -18.81 -1.18
N ALA A 407 -25.50 -17.77 -1.99
CA ALA A 407 -24.51 -17.66 -3.05
C ALA A 407 -23.21 -16.95 -2.63
N ARG A 408 -23.08 -16.52 -1.36
CA ARG A 408 -21.94 -15.73 -0.86
C ARG A 408 -20.59 -16.43 -1.08
N GLY A 409 -20.48 -17.71 -0.75
CA GLY A 409 -19.24 -18.47 -0.95
C GLY A 409 -18.94 -18.69 -2.43
N VAL A 410 -19.96 -19.06 -3.21
CA VAL A 410 -19.84 -19.24 -4.68
C VAL A 410 -19.34 -17.96 -5.36
N PHE A 411 -19.81 -16.79 -4.92
CA PHE A 411 -19.36 -15.50 -5.45
C PHE A 411 -17.87 -15.23 -5.15
N VAL A 412 -17.38 -15.60 -3.96
CA VAL A 412 -15.96 -15.43 -3.63
C VAL A 412 -15.09 -16.41 -4.44
N VAL A 413 -15.54 -17.66 -4.60
CA VAL A 413 -14.87 -18.66 -5.43
C VAL A 413 -14.85 -18.24 -6.90
N PHE A 414 -15.91 -17.60 -7.41
CA PHE A 414 -15.93 -17.02 -8.76
C PHE A 414 -14.77 -16.05 -8.98
N PHE A 415 -14.48 -15.16 -8.02
CA PHE A 415 -13.32 -14.27 -8.09
C PHE A 415 -12.00 -15.05 -8.13
N ALA A 416 -11.85 -16.07 -7.27
CA ALA A 416 -10.65 -16.91 -7.27
C ALA A 416 -10.43 -17.59 -8.63
N VAL A 417 -11.48 -18.19 -9.21
CA VAL A 417 -11.42 -18.85 -10.53
C VAL A 417 -11.07 -17.87 -11.63
N VAL A 418 -11.70 -16.69 -11.68
CA VAL A 418 -11.38 -15.68 -12.70
C VAL A 418 -9.92 -15.26 -12.61
N TYR A 419 -9.38 -15.07 -11.40
CA TYR A 419 -7.97 -14.71 -11.26
C TYR A 419 -7.01 -15.84 -11.63
N VAL A 420 -7.37 -17.12 -11.45
CA VAL A 420 -6.60 -18.23 -12.02
C VAL A 420 -6.59 -18.19 -13.55
N LEU A 421 -7.74 -17.94 -14.17
CA LEU A 421 -7.84 -17.80 -15.63
C LEU A 421 -7.01 -16.61 -16.15
N MET A 422 -7.05 -15.48 -15.44
CA MET A 422 -6.24 -14.30 -15.75
C MET A 422 -4.74 -14.57 -15.55
N ALA A 423 -4.33 -15.32 -14.53
CA ALA A 423 -2.95 -15.74 -14.34
C ALA A 423 -2.47 -16.58 -15.53
N PHE A 424 -3.29 -17.50 -16.04
CA PHE A 424 -2.95 -18.27 -17.22
C PHE A 424 -2.75 -17.41 -18.47
N ILE A 425 -3.60 -16.39 -18.67
CA ILE A 425 -3.44 -15.40 -19.75
C ILE A 425 -2.15 -14.60 -19.57
N ALA A 426 -1.87 -14.11 -18.35
CA ALA A 426 -0.65 -13.36 -18.03
C ALA A 426 0.61 -14.20 -18.29
N LYS A 427 0.61 -15.48 -17.92
CA LYS A 427 1.69 -16.43 -18.21
C LYS A 427 1.91 -16.60 -19.73
N ARG A 428 0.83 -16.79 -20.51
CA ARG A 428 0.92 -16.91 -21.97
C ARG A 428 1.49 -15.65 -22.63
N ARG A 429 1.18 -14.47 -22.08
CA ARG A 429 1.68 -13.17 -22.54
C ARG A 429 3.02 -12.76 -21.94
N ARG A 430 3.64 -13.60 -21.09
CA ARG A 430 4.91 -13.34 -20.39
C ARG A 430 4.88 -12.10 -19.47
N LEU A 431 3.73 -11.80 -18.88
CA LEU A 431 3.54 -10.69 -17.92
C LEU A 431 3.79 -11.19 -16.50
N VAL A 432 5.06 -11.21 -16.07
CA VAL A 432 5.48 -11.88 -14.82
C VAL A 432 4.83 -11.24 -13.58
N ASN A 433 4.84 -9.91 -13.48
CA ASN A 433 4.28 -9.19 -12.33
C ASN A 433 2.76 -9.38 -12.20
N LEU A 434 2.05 -9.37 -13.34
CA LEU A 434 0.60 -9.61 -13.35
C LEU A 434 0.28 -11.09 -13.08
N PHE A 435 1.11 -12.02 -13.56
CA PHE A 435 0.98 -13.43 -13.23
C PHE A 435 1.06 -13.64 -11.72
N GLU A 436 2.09 -13.09 -11.06
CA GLU A 436 2.24 -13.18 -9.61
C GLU A 436 1.08 -12.49 -8.87
N ALA A 437 0.66 -11.31 -9.31
CA ALA A 437 -0.47 -10.59 -8.73
C ALA A 437 -1.79 -11.37 -8.86
N PHE A 438 -2.06 -11.98 -10.02
CA PHE A 438 -3.27 -12.77 -10.24
C PHE A 438 -3.25 -14.08 -9.45
N ILE A 439 -2.09 -14.75 -9.32
CA ILE A 439 -1.96 -15.88 -8.41
C ILE A 439 -2.22 -15.43 -6.96
N ALA A 440 -1.62 -14.33 -6.51
CA ALA A 440 -1.86 -13.78 -5.17
C ALA A 440 -3.34 -13.46 -4.92
N LEU A 441 -4.01 -12.80 -5.89
CA LEU A 441 -5.43 -12.48 -5.79
C LEU A 441 -6.29 -13.74 -5.76
N SER A 442 -5.98 -14.75 -6.59
CA SER A 442 -6.72 -16.01 -6.59
C SER A 442 -6.64 -16.75 -5.25
N VAL A 443 -5.44 -16.85 -4.67
CA VAL A 443 -5.22 -17.43 -3.34
C VAL A 443 -5.92 -16.59 -2.28
N THR A 444 -5.82 -15.27 -2.35
CA THR A 444 -6.50 -14.36 -1.40
C THR A 444 -8.00 -14.60 -1.38
N PHE A 445 -8.65 -14.68 -2.55
CA PHE A 445 -10.08 -14.95 -2.62
C PHE A 445 -10.44 -16.37 -2.17
N LEU A 446 -9.62 -17.37 -2.51
CA LEU A 446 -9.84 -18.74 -2.04
C LEU A 446 -9.75 -18.82 -0.51
N THR A 447 -8.70 -18.25 0.08
CA THR A 447 -8.51 -18.16 1.53
C THR A 447 -9.66 -17.41 2.22
N ILE A 448 -10.19 -16.34 1.61
CA ILE A 448 -11.37 -15.60 2.13
C ILE A 448 -12.67 -16.40 1.98
N ALA A 449 -12.80 -17.23 0.95
CA ALA A 449 -14.01 -18.04 0.73
C ALA A 449 -14.23 -19.06 1.85
N VAL A 450 -13.14 -19.60 2.40
CA VAL A 450 -13.19 -20.63 3.46
C VAL A 450 -14.00 -20.18 4.69
N PRO A 451 -13.66 -19.09 5.41
CA PRO A 451 -14.43 -18.65 6.58
C PRO A 451 -15.82 -18.09 6.24
N ILE A 452 -16.11 -17.83 4.96
CA ILE A 452 -17.44 -17.40 4.52
C ILE A 452 -18.38 -18.60 4.34
N GLN A 453 -17.84 -19.76 3.97
CA GLN A 453 -18.61 -20.94 3.59
C GLN A 453 -18.58 -22.07 4.64
N LEU A 454 -17.49 -22.17 5.42
CA LEU A 454 -17.28 -23.21 6.41
C LEU A 454 -17.32 -22.65 7.83
N ASP A 455 -17.71 -23.51 8.77
CA ASP A 455 -17.84 -23.19 10.20
C ASP A 455 -16.83 -23.98 11.06
N ASN A 456 -16.56 -23.50 12.28
CA ASN A 456 -15.76 -24.16 13.31
C ASN A 456 -14.37 -24.64 12.82
N ALA A 457 -13.98 -25.88 13.14
CA ALA A 457 -12.68 -26.46 12.83
C ALA A 457 -12.43 -26.63 11.32
N TRP A 458 -13.49 -26.71 10.51
CA TRP A 458 -13.40 -26.93 9.07
C TRP A 458 -12.64 -25.82 8.34
N VAL A 459 -12.70 -24.60 8.86
CA VAL A 459 -11.94 -23.49 8.28
C VAL A 459 -10.43 -23.67 8.47
N SER A 460 -10.00 -24.09 9.66
CA SER A 460 -8.58 -24.34 9.95
C SER A 460 -8.04 -25.50 9.13
N LEU A 461 -8.82 -26.59 9.03
CA LEU A 461 -8.54 -27.71 8.15
C LEU A 461 -8.36 -27.27 6.69
N ALA A 462 -9.29 -26.46 6.18
CA ALA A 462 -9.24 -25.99 4.81
C ALA A 462 -8.04 -25.06 4.54
N TRP A 463 -7.68 -24.15 5.45
CA TRP A 463 -6.46 -23.34 5.30
C TRP A 463 -5.18 -24.17 5.39
N LEU A 464 -5.10 -25.14 6.31
CA LEU A 464 -3.95 -26.05 6.37
C LEU A 464 -3.80 -26.86 5.08
N LEU A 465 -4.91 -27.37 4.54
CA LEU A 465 -4.94 -28.10 3.28
C LEU A 465 -4.59 -27.20 2.08
N GLU A 466 -5.16 -25.99 2.00
CA GLU A 466 -4.85 -24.99 0.97
C GLU A 466 -3.35 -24.64 0.99
N GLY A 467 -2.79 -24.40 2.18
CA GLY A 467 -1.36 -24.17 2.37
C GLY A 467 -0.50 -25.33 1.87
N LEU A 468 -0.83 -26.57 2.27
CA LEU A 468 -0.14 -27.78 1.80
C LEU A 468 -0.16 -27.91 0.27
N LEU A 469 -1.34 -27.74 -0.36
CA LEU A 469 -1.50 -27.85 -1.80
C LEU A 469 -0.72 -26.76 -2.56
N LEU A 470 -0.67 -25.54 -2.02
CA LEU A 470 0.10 -24.42 -2.61
C LEU A 470 1.61 -24.65 -2.49
N ILE A 471 2.09 -25.18 -1.36
CA ILE A 471 3.51 -25.54 -1.19
C ILE A 471 3.85 -26.68 -2.16
N PHE A 472 3.02 -27.71 -2.24
CA PHE A 472 3.18 -28.82 -3.18
C PHE A 472 3.26 -28.34 -4.64
N GLY A 473 2.31 -27.50 -5.07
CA GLY A 473 2.32 -26.89 -6.38
C GLY A 473 3.57 -26.04 -6.61
N GLY A 474 3.92 -25.17 -5.66
CA GLY A 474 5.08 -24.27 -5.75
C GLY A 474 6.43 -24.98 -5.82
N VAL A 475 6.57 -26.16 -5.19
CA VAL A 475 7.73 -27.03 -5.34
C VAL A 475 7.77 -27.65 -6.75
N ARG A 476 6.64 -28.19 -7.23
CA ARG A 476 6.55 -28.82 -8.56
C ARG A 476 6.81 -27.85 -9.71
N VAL A 477 6.33 -26.61 -9.59
CA VAL A 477 6.53 -25.57 -10.61
C VAL A 477 7.78 -24.70 -10.37
N LYS A 478 8.57 -25.00 -9.33
CA LYS A 478 9.77 -24.24 -8.92
C LYS A 478 9.51 -22.74 -8.75
N HIS A 479 8.33 -22.37 -8.25
CA HIS A 479 7.90 -20.97 -8.13
C HIS A 479 7.90 -20.52 -6.66
N ALA A 480 8.90 -19.72 -6.26
CA ALA A 480 9.11 -19.30 -4.88
C ALA A 480 7.92 -18.55 -4.29
N PHE A 481 7.34 -17.62 -5.06
CA PHE A 481 6.19 -16.85 -4.60
C PHE A 481 4.94 -17.71 -4.29
N SER A 482 4.74 -18.82 -5.01
CA SER A 482 3.64 -19.75 -4.72
C SER A 482 3.86 -20.50 -3.41
N ARG A 483 5.12 -20.86 -3.11
CA ARG A 483 5.49 -21.50 -1.84
C ARG A 483 5.31 -20.53 -0.68
N LEU A 484 5.74 -19.28 -0.85
CA LEU A 484 5.54 -18.21 0.13
C LEU A 484 4.06 -18.06 0.51
N LEU A 485 3.16 -17.97 -0.49
CA LEU A 485 1.72 -17.91 -0.24
C LEU A 485 1.23 -19.15 0.53
N GLY A 486 1.68 -20.35 0.16
CA GLY A 486 1.33 -21.58 0.85
C GLY A 486 1.80 -21.61 2.32
N TYR A 487 3.01 -21.14 2.62
CA TYR A 487 3.50 -21.01 3.99
C TYR A 487 2.66 -20.02 4.80
N LEU A 488 2.27 -18.90 4.21
CA LEU A 488 1.44 -17.89 4.87
C LEU A 488 0.05 -18.46 5.21
N VAL A 489 -0.60 -19.15 4.27
CA VAL A 489 -1.92 -19.76 4.51
C VAL A 489 -1.83 -20.88 5.56
N ALA A 490 -0.83 -21.74 5.50
CA ALA A 490 -0.60 -22.77 6.51
C ALA A 490 -0.35 -22.16 7.90
N ALA A 491 0.43 -21.07 7.98
CA ALA A 491 0.68 -20.35 9.22
C ALA A 491 -0.61 -19.73 9.79
N ILE A 492 -1.47 -19.15 8.95
CA ILE A 492 -2.79 -18.66 9.37
C ILE A 492 -3.64 -19.79 9.94
N GLY A 493 -3.63 -20.97 9.29
CA GLY A 493 -4.29 -22.18 9.79
C GLY A 493 -3.78 -22.58 11.17
N VAL A 494 -2.46 -22.72 11.35
CA VAL A 494 -1.85 -23.08 12.65
C VAL A 494 -2.20 -22.06 13.74
N VAL A 495 -2.09 -20.75 13.44
CA VAL A 495 -2.42 -19.70 14.40
C VAL A 495 -3.88 -19.78 14.83
N ARG A 496 -4.80 -20.03 13.89
CA ARG A 496 -6.22 -20.21 14.24
C ARG A 496 -6.44 -21.45 15.11
N VAL A 497 -5.79 -22.57 14.82
CA VAL A 497 -5.88 -23.78 15.67
C VAL A 497 -5.48 -23.45 17.10
N VAL A 498 -4.35 -22.77 17.29
CA VAL A 498 -3.80 -22.40 18.61
C VAL A 498 -4.67 -21.38 19.34
N VAL A 499 -5.10 -20.32 18.65
CA VAL A 499 -5.74 -19.16 19.30
C VAL A 499 -7.26 -19.34 19.43
N TRP A 500 -7.88 -20.10 18.54
CA TRP A 500 -9.34 -20.23 18.44
C TRP A 500 -9.82 -21.64 18.76
N ASP A 501 -9.45 -22.60 17.92
CA ASP A 501 -10.01 -23.95 17.98
C ASP A 501 -9.64 -24.65 19.30
N SER A 502 -8.47 -24.32 19.84
CA SER A 502 -7.97 -24.82 21.13
C SER A 502 -8.87 -24.51 22.32
N PHE A 503 -9.69 -23.44 22.26
CA PHE A 503 -10.53 -23.01 23.38
C PHE A 503 -12.03 -23.17 23.10
N MET A 504 -12.42 -23.26 21.84
CA MET A 504 -13.83 -23.28 21.43
C MET A 504 -14.38 -24.69 21.15
N LEU A 505 -13.51 -25.64 20.83
CA LEU A 505 -13.92 -27.00 20.49
C LEU A 505 -13.92 -27.91 21.71
N ASP A 506 -14.82 -28.88 21.75
CA ASP A 506 -14.80 -29.94 22.77
C ASP A 506 -13.64 -30.92 22.52
N PHE A 507 -13.30 -31.73 23.53
CA PHE A 507 -12.17 -32.67 23.51
C PHE A 507 -12.02 -33.47 22.21
N GLY A 508 -13.11 -34.09 21.72
CA GLY A 508 -13.07 -34.94 20.53
C GLY A 508 -12.70 -34.17 19.26
N GLU A 509 -13.35 -33.03 19.03
CA GLU A 509 -13.07 -32.17 17.88
C GLU A 509 -11.69 -31.52 17.97
N ARG A 510 -11.27 -31.14 19.18
CA ARG A 510 -9.94 -30.58 19.46
C ARG A 510 -8.83 -31.59 19.18
N THR A 511 -8.99 -32.82 19.63
CA THR A 511 -8.04 -33.91 19.37
C THR A 511 -7.89 -34.16 17.88
N LEU A 512 -9.01 -34.15 17.14
CA LEU A 512 -9.01 -34.34 15.69
C LEU A 512 -8.26 -33.20 14.98
N ILE A 513 -8.57 -31.93 15.28
CA ILE A 513 -7.93 -30.80 14.58
C ILE A 513 -6.42 -30.73 14.87
N PHE A 514 -5.97 -30.98 16.10
CA PHE A 514 -4.55 -31.00 16.43
C PHE A 514 -3.83 -32.17 15.74
N SER A 515 -4.42 -33.36 15.73
CA SER A 515 -3.85 -34.54 15.06
C SER A 515 -3.70 -34.30 13.55
N VAL A 516 -4.74 -33.76 12.91
CA VAL A 516 -4.68 -33.43 11.48
C VAL A 516 -3.69 -32.30 11.19
N THR A 517 -3.59 -31.31 12.07
CA THR A 517 -2.60 -30.22 11.93
C THR A 517 -1.17 -30.76 11.98
N VAL A 518 -0.86 -31.62 12.95
CA VAL A 518 0.45 -32.27 13.05
C VAL A 518 0.72 -33.15 11.83
N ALA A 519 -0.27 -33.90 11.34
CA ALA A 519 -0.14 -34.70 10.12
C ALA A 519 0.15 -33.84 8.88
N ILE A 520 -0.54 -32.70 8.72
CA ILE A 520 -0.29 -31.77 7.61
C ILE A 520 1.10 -31.14 7.72
N LEU A 521 1.52 -30.72 8.91
CA LEU A 521 2.87 -30.18 9.13
C LEU A 521 3.94 -31.24 8.84
N TRP A 522 3.69 -32.50 9.19
CA TRP A 522 4.57 -33.61 8.84
C TRP A 522 4.65 -33.81 7.32
N LEU A 523 3.52 -33.75 6.60
CA LEU A 523 3.51 -33.80 5.13
C LEU A 523 4.27 -32.63 4.51
N ILE A 524 4.11 -31.42 5.04
CA ILE A 524 4.90 -30.25 4.62
C ILE A 524 6.39 -30.51 4.87
N TYR A 525 6.76 -31.02 6.05
CA TYR A 525 8.16 -31.37 6.35
C TYR A 525 8.75 -32.38 5.35
N VAL A 526 8.04 -33.48 5.07
CA VAL A 526 8.48 -34.50 4.10
C VAL A 526 8.66 -33.86 2.72
N LEU A 527 7.68 -33.07 2.27
CA LEU A 527 7.73 -32.38 0.99
C LEU A 527 8.94 -31.45 0.88
N LEU A 528 9.25 -30.67 1.92
CA LEU A 528 10.39 -29.74 1.91
C LEU A 528 11.73 -30.48 1.99
N ARG A 529 11.81 -31.55 2.78
CA ARG A 529 13.00 -32.38 2.92
C ARG A 529 13.36 -33.05 1.59
N ASP A 530 12.38 -33.69 0.96
CA ASP A 530 12.61 -34.46 -0.27
C ASP A 530 12.92 -33.55 -1.49
N ASN A 531 12.63 -32.25 -1.37
CA ASN A 531 12.89 -31.25 -2.42
C ASN A 531 13.91 -30.18 -1.97
N GLU A 532 14.82 -30.50 -1.04
CA GLU A 532 15.80 -29.54 -0.49
C GLU A 532 16.63 -28.85 -1.60
N GLU A 533 16.88 -29.53 -2.73
CA GLU A 533 17.60 -28.95 -3.87
C GLU A 533 16.88 -27.73 -4.48
N VAL A 534 15.55 -27.76 -4.55
CA VAL A 534 14.74 -26.63 -5.05
C VAL A 534 14.80 -25.45 -4.08
N LEU A 535 14.97 -25.71 -2.79
CA LEU A 535 15.08 -24.69 -1.75
C LEU A 535 16.49 -24.06 -1.70
N ARG A 536 17.52 -24.65 -2.32
CA ARG A 536 18.89 -24.09 -2.31
C ARG A 536 18.98 -22.71 -2.97
N SER A 537 18.06 -22.37 -3.88
CA SER A 537 18.02 -21.06 -4.51
C SER A 537 17.61 -19.94 -3.54
N GLU A 538 16.96 -20.27 -2.42
CA GLU A 538 16.41 -19.32 -1.45
C GLU A 538 16.88 -19.69 -0.03
N PRO A 539 18.01 -19.15 0.46
CA PRO A 539 18.65 -19.59 1.71
C PRO A 539 17.75 -19.46 2.95
N ASN A 540 16.76 -18.56 2.90
CA ASN A 540 15.79 -18.36 3.97
C ASN A 540 14.80 -19.54 4.11
N GLU A 541 14.47 -20.26 3.03
CA GLU A 541 13.51 -21.37 3.07
C GLU A 541 14.09 -22.60 3.77
N ARG A 542 15.43 -22.78 3.76
CA ARG A 542 16.09 -23.93 4.39
C ARG A 542 15.88 -23.96 5.91
N PHE A 543 15.66 -22.80 6.53
CA PHE A 543 15.31 -22.72 7.94
C PHE A 543 13.96 -23.41 8.25
N LEU A 544 13.02 -23.45 7.28
CA LEU A 544 11.70 -24.06 7.46
C LEU A 544 11.78 -25.57 7.69
N ILE A 545 12.78 -26.27 7.13
CA ILE A 545 13.00 -27.71 7.35
C ILE A 545 13.24 -28.02 8.83
N ARG A 546 13.85 -27.08 9.58
CA ARG A 546 14.06 -27.20 11.04
C ARG A 546 12.88 -26.65 11.83
N LEU A 547 12.24 -25.59 11.34
CA LEU A 547 11.14 -24.92 12.01
C LEU A 547 9.87 -25.77 12.04
N VAL A 548 9.48 -26.42 10.94
CA VAL A 548 8.20 -27.14 10.84
C VAL A 548 8.09 -28.29 11.86
N PRO A 549 9.10 -29.17 12.04
CA PRO A 549 9.06 -30.18 13.10
C PRO A 549 9.02 -29.57 14.51
N LEU A 550 9.71 -28.45 14.74
CA LEU A 550 9.69 -27.75 16.02
C LEU A 550 8.29 -27.19 16.33
N VAL A 551 7.61 -26.60 15.34
CA VAL A 551 6.22 -26.16 15.48
C VAL A 551 5.30 -27.34 15.80
N GLY A 552 5.48 -28.49 15.12
CA GLY A 552 4.71 -29.70 15.43
C GLY A 552 4.88 -30.18 16.88
N LEU A 553 6.11 -30.18 17.40
CA LEU A 553 6.38 -30.52 18.81
C LEU A 553 5.73 -29.53 19.77
N VAL A 554 5.85 -28.23 19.51
CA VAL A 554 5.21 -27.18 20.32
C VAL A 554 3.69 -27.34 20.32
N LEU A 555 3.07 -27.64 19.17
CA LEU A 555 1.63 -27.88 19.08
C LEU A 555 1.20 -29.10 19.86
N PHE A 556 2.00 -30.17 19.86
CA PHE A 556 1.72 -31.36 20.65
C PHE A 556 1.78 -31.09 22.16
N THR A 557 2.83 -30.40 22.62
CA THR A 557 2.94 -29.95 24.02
C THR A 557 1.77 -29.03 24.40
N LEU A 558 1.39 -28.12 23.52
CA LEU A 558 0.26 -27.21 23.73
C LEU A 558 -1.06 -27.99 23.85
N PHE A 559 -1.32 -28.93 22.95
CA PHE A 559 -2.50 -29.79 23.00
C PHE A 559 -2.61 -30.49 24.36
N LEU A 560 -1.56 -31.19 24.79
CA LEU A 560 -1.55 -31.87 26.09
C LEU A 560 -1.75 -30.91 27.26
N THR A 561 -1.16 -29.71 27.19
CA THR A 561 -1.32 -28.68 28.21
C THR A 561 -2.79 -28.26 28.33
N ILE A 562 -3.42 -28.00 27.20
CA ILE A 562 -4.80 -27.54 27.14
C ILE A 562 -5.75 -28.63 27.63
N GLU A 563 -5.51 -29.90 27.29
CA GLU A 563 -6.34 -31.01 27.78
C GLU A 563 -6.32 -31.20 29.30
N VAL A 564 -5.22 -30.84 29.94
CA VAL A 564 -5.10 -30.89 31.41
C VAL A 564 -5.72 -29.67 32.07
N VAL A 565 -5.63 -28.49 31.46
CA VAL A 565 -5.99 -27.21 32.10
C VAL A 565 -7.43 -26.77 31.80
N ASP A 566 -7.93 -27.10 30.62
CA ASP A 566 -9.19 -26.55 30.12
C ASP A 566 -10.43 -27.11 30.84
N TRP A 567 -11.46 -26.28 30.93
CA TRP A 567 -12.72 -26.61 31.59
C TRP A 567 -13.55 -27.64 30.81
N ASN A 568 -13.36 -27.72 29.49
CA ASN A 568 -13.94 -28.76 28.64
C ASN A 568 -12.92 -29.88 28.31
N GLY A 569 -11.74 -29.86 28.96
CA GLY A 569 -10.68 -30.84 28.74
C GLY A 569 -10.94 -32.18 29.42
N LEU A 570 -10.14 -33.18 29.05
CA LEU A 570 -10.23 -34.56 29.56
C LEU A 570 -10.21 -34.65 31.11
N PHE A 571 -9.50 -33.73 31.77
CA PHE A 571 -9.30 -33.73 33.22
C PHE A 571 -10.12 -32.66 33.97
N SER A 572 -11.16 -32.13 33.33
CA SER A 572 -12.04 -31.08 33.89
C SER A 572 -12.67 -31.44 35.24
N SER A 573 -12.92 -32.73 35.51
CA SER A 573 -13.48 -33.23 36.77
C SER A 573 -12.52 -33.16 37.97
N LEU A 574 -11.21 -33.04 37.74
CA LEU A 574 -10.22 -32.91 38.80
C LEU A 574 -10.23 -31.50 39.41
N ARG A 575 -9.91 -31.40 40.70
CA ARG A 575 -9.68 -30.10 41.37
C ARG A 575 -8.52 -29.36 40.69
N SER A 576 -8.54 -28.03 40.74
CA SER A 576 -7.53 -27.15 40.14
C SER A 576 -6.09 -27.55 40.52
N ASP A 577 -5.87 -27.87 41.79
CA ASP A 577 -4.54 -28.17 42.32
C ASP A 577 -4.02 -29.52 41.79
N ALA A 578 -4.92 -30.50 41.68
CA ALA A 578 -4.62 -31.79 41.07
C ALA A 578 -4.29 -31.66 39.57
N ARG A 579 -4.98 -30.76 38.84
CA ARG A 579 -4.67 -30.46 37.42
C ARG A 579 -3.29 -29.83 37.26
N GLN A 580 -2.88 -28.95 38.17
CA GLN A 580 -1.55 -28.33 38.12
C GLN A 580 -0.42 -29.35 38.32
N ILE A 581 -0.60 -30.29 39.26
CA ILE A 581 0.34 -31.40 39.48
C ILE A 581 0.38 -32.33 38.27
N LEU A 582 -0.80 -32.72 37.75
CA LEU A 582 -0.91 -33.56 36.57
C LEU A 582 -0.21 -32.94 35.37
N LEU A 583 -0.32 -31.62 35.18
CA LEU A 583 0.36 -30.91 34.11
C LEU A 583 1.88 -31.04 34.20
N SER A 584 2.45 -30.93 35.40
CA SER A 584 3.89 -31.12 35.63
C SER A 584 4.32 -32.57 35.33
N ILE A 585 3.48 -33.56 35.69
CA ILE A 585 3.72 -34.98 35.36
C ILE A 585 3.69 -35.21 33.84
N VAL A 586 2.66 -34.70 33.16
CA VAL A 586 2.49 -34.85 31.70
C VAL A 586 3.69 -34.27 30.95
N TRP A 587 4.10 -33.04 31.27
CA TRP A 587 5.30 -32.44 30.65
C TRP A 587 6.59 -33.19 30.98
N THR A 588 6.71 -33.76 32.18
CA THR A 588 7.88 -34.58 32.55
C THR A 588 7.97 -35.83 31.68
N VAL A 589 6.84 -36.55 31.56
CA VAL A 589 6.75 -37.77 30.75
C VAL A 589 7.03 -37.44 29.28
N GLU A 590 6.40 -36.38 28.75
CA GLU A 590 6.63 -35.90 27.39
C GLU A 590 8.11 -35.58 27.14
N ALA A 591 8.75 -34.82 28.05
CA ALA A 591 10.15 -34.47 27.94
C ALA A 591 11.07 -35.70 27.92
N ILE A 592 10.85 -36.69 28.79
CA ILE A 592 11.61 -37.94 28.82
C ILE A 592 11.44 -38.70 27.50
N VAL A 593 10.20 -38.86 27.03
CA VAL A 593 9.90 -39.52 25.76
C VAL A 593 10.63 -38.82 24.60
N LEU A 594 10.60 -37.49 24.54
CA LEU A 594 11.27 -36.72 23.48
C LEU A 594 12.81 -36.81 23.57
N ILE A 595 13.38 -36.85 24.77
CA ILE A 595 14.83 -37.05 24.95
C ILE A 595 15.23 -38.43 24.44
N VAL A 596 14.56 -39.49 24.89
CA VAL A 596 14.84 -40.88 24.49
C VAL A 596 14.63 -41.04 22.98
N ALA A 597 13.49 -40.60 22.44
CA ALA A 597 13.20 -40.66 21.01
C ALA A 597 14.20 -39.83 20.19
N GLY A 598 14.66 -38.68 20.69
CA GLY A 598 15.66 -37.85 20.05
C GLY A 598 17.04 -38.51 19.98
N PHE A 599 17.41 -39.33 20.97
CA PHE A 599 18.61 -40.15 20.96
C PHE A 599 18.48 -41.35 20.02
N VAL A 600 17.41 -42.13 20.15
CA VAL A 600 17.17 -43.34 19.33
C VAL A 600 17.13 -42.99 17.85
N ASN A 601 16.46 -41.91 17.47
CA ASN A 601 16.31 -41.51 16.06
C ASN A 601 17.44 -40.60 15.55
N LYS A 602 18.48 -40.35 16.36
CA LYS A 602 19.59 -39.42 16.06
C LYS A 602 19.11 -38.02 15.61
N LYS A 603 17.95 -37.55 16.10
CA LYS A 603 17.35 -36.25 15.72
C LYS A 603 17.68 -35.17 16.77
N LYS A 604 18.66 -34.32 16.45
CA LYS A 604 19.09 -33.21 17.33
C LYS A 604 17.95 -32.29 17.74
N VAL A 605 17.03 -31.95 16.83
CA VAL A 605 15.90 -31.04 17.12
C VAL A 605 14.98 -31.60 18.21
N VAL A 606 14.60 -32.88 18.09
CA VAL A 606 13.71 -33.57 19.05
C VAL A 606 14.37 -33.67 20.43
N ARG A 607 15.64 -34.07 20.45
CA ARG A 607 16.43 -34.17 21.69
C ARG A 607 16.56 -32.83 22.40
N THR A 608 16.95 -31.77 21.67
CA THR A 608 17.13 -30.44 22.26
C THR A 608 15.81 -29.88 22.77
N PHE A 609 14.69 -30.09 22.05
CA PHE A 609 13.37 -29.67 22.53
C PHE A 609 12.99 -30.40 23.83
N GLY A 610 13.18 -31.72 23.91
CA GLY A 610 12.92 -32.48 25.14
C GLY A 610 13.74 -32.00 26.34
N VAL A 611 15.02 -31.68 26.15
CA VAL A 611 15.88 -31.08 27.20
C VAL A 611 15.37 -29.71 27.63
N VAL A 612 14.95 -28.87 26.69
CA VAL A 612 14.37 -27.54 26.99
C VAL A 612 13.05 -27.68 27.76
N LEU A 613 12.17 -28.59 27.32
CA LEU A 613 10.90 -28.87 28.00
C LEU A 613 11.14 -29.38 29.43
N PHE A 614 12.10 -30.29 29.62
CA PHE A 614 12.50 -30.76 30.96
C PHE A 614 12.99 -29.60 31.84
N GLY A 615 13.82 -28.71 31.29
CA GLY A 615 14.25 -27.49 31.97
C GLY A 615 13.08 -26.57 32.38
N LEU A 616 12.07 -26.43 31.52
CA LEU A 616 10.85 -25.67 31.82
C LEU A 616 10.02 -26.32 32.93
N VAL A 617 9.90 -27.65 32.94
CA VAL A 617 9.25 -28.40 34.03
C VAL A 617 9.95 -28.16 35.35
N LEU A 618 11.29 -28.26 35.38
CA LEU A 618 12.07 -28.00 36.59
C LEU A 618 11.87 -26.57 37.09
N ALA A 619 11.91 -25.59 36.18
CA ALA A 619 11.64 -24.19 36.53
C ALA A 619 10.22 -23.99 37.09
N LYS A 620 9.20 -24.58 36.44
CA LYS A 620 7.81 -24.52 36.90
C LYS A 620 7.66 -25.14 38.29
N LEU A 621 8.26 -26.30 38.51
CA LEU A 621 8.24 -27.02 39.79
C LEU A 621 8.85 -26.13 40.90
N LEU A 622 10.01 -25.52 40.65
CA LEU A 622 10.70 -24.68 41.63
C LEU A 622 9.96 -23.36 41.93
N ILE A 623 9.33 -22.75 40.93
CA ILE A 623 8.73 -21.40 41.05
C ILE A 623 7.27 -21.46 41.52
N PHE A 624 6.48 -22.40 41.01
CA PHE A 624 5.04 -22.44 41.24
C PHE A 624 4.66 -23.58 42.17
N ASP A 625 5.09 -24.81 41.88
CA ASP A 625 4.64 -25.99 42.63
C ASP A 625 5.25 -26.02 44.04
N LEU A 626 6.48 -25.55 44.21
CA LEU A 626 7.12 -25.44 45.52
C LEU A 626 6.55 -24.32 46.39
N ASN A 627 5.93 -23.29 45.78
CA ASN A 627 5.36 -22.16 46.49
C ASN A 627 4.01 -22.46 47.16
N SER A 628 3.31 -23.50 46.71
CA SER A 628 2.04 -23.95 47.29
C SER A 628 2.19 -24.98 48.42
N VAL A 629 3.41 -25.48 48.66
CA VAL A 629 3.71 -26.52 49.66
C VAL A 629 4.44 -25.91 50.87
N SER A 630 4.22 -26.50 52.05
CA SER A 630 4.83 -26.05 53.31
C SER A 630 6.37 -26.07 53.26
N THR A 631 6.98 -25.10 53.93
CA THR A 631 8.42 -24.80 53.92
C THR A 631 9.37 -26.02 54.06
N PRO A 632 9.12 -27.04 54.91
CA PRO A 632 10.04 -28.19 55.01
C PRO A 632 10.02 -29.11 53.77
N TYR A 633 8.85 -29.31 53.16
CA TYR A 633 8.74 -30.12 51.93
C TYR A 633 9.41 -29.44 50.73
N ARG A 634 9.41 -28.09 50.72
CA ARG A 634 10.12 -27.30 49.71
C ARG A 634 11.61 -27.60 49.67
N VAL A 635 12.24 -27.69 50.84
CA VAL A 635 13.68 -27.97 50.97
C VAL A 635 14.01 -29.37 50.48
N ILE A 636 13.24 -30.38 50.90
CA ILE A 636 13.48 -31.79 50.56
C ILE A 636 13.32 -32.02 49.05
N VAL A 637 12.25 -31.51 48.44
CA VAL A 637 12.00 -31.67 47.00
C VAL A 637 13.08 -30.97 46.17
N THR A 638 13.55 -29.78 46.58
CA THR A 638 14.63 -29.06 45.88
C THR A 638 15.94 -29.85 45.89
N ILE A 639 16.28 -30.47 47.04
CA ILE A 639 17.49 -31.30 47.17
C ILE A 639 17.37 -32.54 46.28
N VAL A 640 16.25 -33.26 46.32
CA VAL A 640 16.03 -34.48 45.52
C VAL A 640 16.09 -34.18 44.02
N VAL A 641 15.44 -33.10 43.58
CA VAL A 641 15.48 -32.66 42.17
C VAL A 641 16.90 -32.25 41.77
N GLY A 642 17.64 -31.55 42.64
CA GLY A 642 19.05 -31.21 42.41
C GLY A 642 19.95 -32.45 42.25
N VAL A 643 19.75 -33.47 43.10
CA VAL A 643 20.47 -34.75 42.98
C VAL A 643 20.13 -35.48 41.68
N LEU A 644 18.85 -35.53 41.30
CA LEU A 644 18.44 -36.16 40.04
C LEU A 644 19.03 -35.45 38.81
N ALA A 645 19.09 -34.12 38.80
CA ALA A 645 19.72 -33.36 37.74
C ALA A 645 21.23 -33.65 37.62
N LEU A 646 21.92 -33.79 38.76
CA LEU A 646 23.33 -34.19 38.79
C LEU A 646 23.53 -35.61 38.26
N VAL A 647 22.63 -36.54 38.59
CA VAL A 647 22.67 -37.91 38.07
C VAL A 647 22.45 -37.96 36.56
N ILE A 648 21.48 -37.21 36.03
CA ILE A 648 21.24 -37.12 34.57
C ILE A 648 22.45 -36.51 33.86
N SER A 649 23.01 -35.43 34.41
CA SER A 649 24.23 -34.80 33.90
C SER A 649 25.41 -35.78 33.88
N PHE A 650 25.58 -36.55 34.95
CA PHE A 650 26.61 -37.57 35.09
C PHE A 650 26.43 -38.73 34.10
N VAL A 651 25.21 -39.23 33.90
CA VAL A 651 24.93 -40.28 32.91
C VAL A 651 25.23 -39.78 31.49
N TYR A 652 24.89 -38.54 31.18
CA TYR A 652 25.17 -37.94 29.88
C TYR A 652 26.68 -37.77 29.62
N THR A 653 27.45 -37.36 30.63
CA THR A 653 28.89 -37.18 30.51
C THR A 653 29.65 -38.50 30.51
N LYS A 654 29.25 -39.47 31.34
CA LYS A 654 29.91 -40.78 31.45
C LYS A 654 29.70 -41.66 30.22
N ASN A 655 28.56 -41.52 29.54
CA ASN A 655 28.27 -42.33 28.35
C ASN A 655 28.74 -41.68 27.05
N LYS A 656 29.44 -40.53 27.09
CA LYS A 656 29.86 -39.81 25.88
C LYS A 656 30.73 -40.68 24.96
N GLU A 657 31.71 -41.37 25.52
CA GLU A 657 32.62 -42.25 24.75
C GLU A 657 31.92 -43.52 24.25
N ARG A 658 31.10 -44.18 25.07
CA ARG A 658 30.29 -45.34 24.64
C ARG A 658 29.23 -45.01 23.60
N ILE A 659 28.67 -43.82 23.64
CA ILE A 659 27.72 -43.33 22.63
C ILE A 659 28.49 -43.01 21.33
N GLU A 660 29.70 -42.44 21.41
CA GLU A 660 30.56 -42.22 20.24
C GLU A 660 31.09 -43.54 19.62
N GLU A 661 31.36 -44.56 20.44
CA GLU A 661 31.78 -45.91 20.01
C GLU A 661 30.62 -46.69 19.38
N PHE A 662 29.41 -46.62 19.96
CA PHE A 662 28.19 -47.17 19.37
C PHE A 662 27.83 -46.50 18.04
N LEU A 663 28.12 -45.20 17.90
CA LEU A 663 27.91 -44.44 16.66
C LEU A 663 28.95 -44.74 15.58
N LYS A 664 30.19 -45.10 15.95
CA LYS A 664 31.25 -45.53 15.00
C LYS A 664 31.11 -46.99 14.58
N GLY A 665 30.65 -47.87 15.47
CA GLY A 665 30.40 -49.27 15.16
C GLY A 665 29.27 -49.51 14.14
N GLU A 666 28.37 -48.54 13.95
CA GLU A 666 27.38 -48.54 12.87
C GLU A 666 27.92 -47.99 11.54
N GLU A 667 29.05 -47.26 11.52
CA GLU A 667 29.70 -46.76 10.28
C GLU A 667 30.73 -47.74 9.70
N GLU A 668 31.22 -48.72 10.47
CA GLU A 668 32.12 -49.78 9.99
C GLU A 668 31.38 -51.08 9.60
N GLY A 669 30.04 -51.09 9.74
CA GLY A 669 29.15 -52.21 9.38
C GLY A 669 28.26 -51.98 8.15
N GLU A 670 28.32 -50.81 7.52
CA GLU A 670 27.87 -50.53 6.13
C GLU A 670 29.09 -50.33 5.24
#